data_AF-A0A0D3GLA3-F1
#
_entry.id   AF-A0A0D3GLA3-F1
#
_cell.length_a   1.000
_cell.length_b   1.000
_cell.length_c   1.000
_cell.angle_alpha   90.00
_cell.angle_beta   90.00
_cell.angle_gamma   90.00
#
_symmetry.space_group_name_H-M   'P 1'
#
loop_
_entity.id
_entity.type
_entity.pdbx_description
1 polymer ?
#
loop_
_entity_poly.entity_id
_entity_poly.type
_entity_poly.pdbx_seq_one_letter_code
_entity_poly.pdbx_strand_id
1 'polypeptide(L)'
;MAGDQLLRRLLFLLWVVALAVPGLAARPANVSIGALFTFDSVIGRAAKVAIELAVADVNRDDGVLNGTYLSVVEQDTKCSGFIGIIQGLQVMEKKVVAVVGPQSSGIGHVVSHVADELRIPLVSFAATDPTLGSSQYPYFLRATHSDFFQMAAVADIISHYAWREATLIYVDNDYGRAALDALGDHLQSMRSKVSYRAPLPPAADRAAITDLLLRVSMMESRVIVVHANPDSGLDIFAAAQSLGMMSSGYVWIATEWLAALLDSDSSPPRKTTALALLQGVVTLRQYTPDSDAKRSLMSRFAARLQAHNTTGGINAYVLFAYDAVWMAARAIDQLLVDGSNVSFSDDARLRAENETGSALRLGALKVFDQGEQLLSKMKTLNFTGVTGQVRFGDDRNLADPAYEVLNVGGTGVRRVGYWSNRTRLSVTAPEQEQNGKKKKQQGEELYSVIWPGETASTPRGWVFPNNGKALRIGVPYRTTYKQFVSKDAGGPDGASGYCIDVFKAAVALLAYPVPVSYVVVGDGVKNPSYGELVQRVAEGELDAAVGDISIVTNRTRVVDFTQPYVESGLVIVTAVRERASSAWAFLKPFTGEMWAHRSNTDFRGSPRKQLVTVFWFSFSTMFFAHRENTVSTLGRLVLIIWLFVVLIINSSYTASLTSILTVQQLSTGIQGLDGLIASSDPIGFQNPSYGELVQRVAEGELDAAVGDISIVTNRTRVVDFTQPYVESGLVIVTAVRERASSAWAFLKPFTGEMWAVTGGFFLFVGAVVWVLEHRSNTDFRGSPRKQLVTVFWFSFSTMFFAHRENTVSTLGRLVLIIWLFVVLIINSSYTASLTSILTVQQLSTGIQGLDGLIASSDPIGFQVGSFAKSYLMQELGVPESRLRELAITDYASSLQTGVVAAIVDELPYVELFLSTNCQFRTVGQEFTKSGWGFAFQRDSPLAVDLSTAILTLSENGDLQRIHDKWLSPGQCASQGTDVGADRLNLSSFWGLFLICGVACFIALLIFFFRTLRQYFRYHGHADIDDDDDSENKATPFPVDGGERMSSRRPARLASIRDLMTFVDMKEAEVKRRKKMMNEDSSSCGRRLDMDSHSHRSMPTSANANAAPPSSSFSSV
;
A
#
# COMPACT_ATOMS: atom_id res chain seq x y z
N MET A 1 114.59 33.99 29.49
CA MET A 1 113.15 34.23 29.75
C MET A 1 112.37 33.07 29.13
N ALA A 2 111.96 32.06 29.90
CA ALA A 2 111.28 30.88 29.35
C ALA A 2 110.28 30.24 30.33
N GLY A 3 110.69 29.98 31.58
CA GLY A 3 109.85 29.34 32.60
C GLY A 3 108.55 30.10 32.93
N ASP A 4 108.60 31.43 33.02
CA ASP A 4 107.42 32.24 33.44
C ASP A 4 106.26 32.18 32.43
N GLN A 5 106.54 32.06 31.12
CA GLN A 5 105.46 31.82 30.14
C GLN A 5 104.87 30.41 30.27
N LEU A 6 105.67 29.41 30.62
CA LEU A 6 105.18 28.04 30.80
C LEU A 6 104.29 27.95 32.06
N LEU A 7 104.71 28.58 33.16
CA LEU A 7 103.93 28.64 34.39
C LEU A 7 102.61 29.38 34.20
N ARG A 8 102.62 30.54 33.52
CA ARG A 8 101.38 31.27 33.18
C ARG A 8 100.46 30.48 32.25
N ARG A 9 101.00 29.73 31.28
CA ARG A 9 100.19 28.85 30.42
C ARG A 9 99.62 27.65 31.18
N LEU A 10 100.36 27.05 32.11
CA LEU A 10 99.87 25.98 32.98
C LEU A 10 98.79 26.47 33.94
N LEU A 11 98.97 27.65 34.56
CA LEU A 11 97.95 28.27 35.40
C LEU A 11 96.71 28.66 34.59
N PHE A 12 96.87 29.18 33.36
CA PHE A 12 95.75 29.48 32.48
C PHE A 12 95.02 28.21 32.01
N LEU A 13 95.73 27.12 31.70
CA LEU A 13 95.09 25.82 31.41
C LEU A 13 94.37 25.26 32.65
N LEU A 14 94.96 25.32 33.83
CA LEU A 14 94.31 24.88 35.08
C LEU A 14 93.06 25.72 35.39
N TRP A 15 93.10 27.02 35.13
CA TRP A 15 91.95 27.92 35.32
C TRP A 15 90.85 27.69 34.27
N VAL A 16 91.22 27.46 33.00
CA VAL A 16 90.28 27.09 31.94
C VAL A 16 89.69 25.70 32.18
N VAL A 17 90.47 24.72 32.64
CA VAL A 17 89.96 23.38 33.01
C VAL A 17 89.04 23.45 34.23
N ALA A 18 89.37 24.28 35.24
CA ALA A 18 88.49 24.51 36.39
C ALA A 18 87.18 25.22 36.03
N LEU A 19 87.16 26.01 34.95
CA LEU A 19 85.96 26.64 34.37
C LEU A 19 85.26 25.76 33.32
N ALA A 20 85.89 24.68 32.86
CA ALA A 20 85.36 23.75 31.84
C ALA A 20 84.88 22.41 32.41
N VAL A 21 84.93 22.22 33.73
CA VAL A 21 84.10 21.23 34.42
C VAL A 21 82.71 21.85 34.60
N PRO A 22 81.65 21.30 33.98
CA PRO A 22 80.29 21.61 34.41
C PRO A 22 80.19 21.13 35.86
N GLY A 23 80.04 22.04 36.81
CA GLY A 23 79.85 21.66 38.21
C GLY A 23 78.62 20.76 38.29
N LEU A 24 78.81 19.50 38.68
CA LEU A 24 77.69 18.56 38.80
C LEU A 24 76.68 19.16 39.77
N ALA A 25 75.51 19.56 39.26
CA ALA A 25 74.43 20.05 40.07
C ALA A 25 74.04 18.93 41.04
N ALA A 26 74.33 19.13 42.33
CA ALA A 26 74.05 18.13 43.34
C ALA A 26 72.54 17.86 43.36
N ARG A 27 72.13 16.60 43.14
CA ARG A 27 70.72 16.21 43.17
C ARG A 27 70.08 16.69 44.49
N PRO A 28 68.86 17.25 44.46
CA PRO A 28 68.18 17.70 45.67
C PRO A 28 67.93 16.50 46.59
N ALA A 29 68.29 16.62 47.86
CA ALA A 29 68.16 15.51 48.82
C ALA A 29 66.70 15.11 49.10
N ASN A 30 65.75 16.03 48.88
CA ASN A 30 64.31 15.80 48.98
C ASN A 30 63.58 16.61 47.89
N VAL A 31 62.57 16.03 47.26
CA VAL A 31 61.63 16.70 46.35
C VAL A 31 60.21 16.41 46.82
N SER A 32 59.36 17.43 46.86
CA SER A 32 57.98 17.31 47.31
C SER A 32 56.99 17.37 46.14
N ILE A 33 56.03 16.45 46.12
CA ILE A 33 54.83 16.51 45.28
C ILE A 33 53.59 16.79 46.14
N GLY A 34 52.58 17.43 45.57
CA GLY A 34 51.27 17.60 46.21
C GLY A 34 50.36 16.42 45.93
N ALA A 35 49.39 16.18 46.80
CA ALA A 35 48.26 15.30 46.53
C ALA A 35 46.95 15.95 47.00
N LEU A 36 45.96 16.05 46.10
CA LEU A 36 44.74 16.85 46.33
C LEU A 36 43.48 16.02 46.05
N PHE A 37 42.83 15.53 47.10
CA PHE A 37 41.67 14.63 46.96
C PHE A 37 40.76 14.71 48.21
N THR A 38 39.62 14.03 48.27
CA THR A 38 38.76 14.01 49.48
C THR A 38 39.01 12.74 50.26
N PHE A 39 39.55 12.85 51.47
CA PHE A 39 39.99 11.70 52.26
C PHE A 39 38.83 10.74 52.57
N ASP A 40 37.66 11.27 52.97
CA ASP A 40 36.47 10.46 53.26
C ASP A 40 35.50 10.39 52.08
N SER A 41 35.96 9.78 50.98
CA SER A 41 35.14 9.45 49.81
C SER A 41 35.40 8.02 49.33
N VAL A 42 34.49 7.44 48.54
CA VAL A 42 34.61 6.09 47.95
C VAL A 42 35.94 5.90 47.22
N ILE A 43 36.36 6.91 46.45
CA ILE A 43 37.66 6.90 45.76
C ILE A 43 38.80 7.22 46.73
N GLY A 44 38.68 8.31 47.49
CA GLY A 44 39.79 8.90 48.24
C GLY A 44 40.28 8.06 49.43
N ARG A 45 39.40 7.33 50.13
CA ARG A 45 39.80 6.41 51.21
C ARG A 45 40.78 5.34 50.72
N ALA A 46 40.60 4.88 49.48
CA ALA A 46 41.46 3.90 48.85
C ALA A 46 42.66 4.55 48.13
N ALA A 47 42.46 5.71 47.48
CA ALA A 47 43.53 6.45 46.80
C ALA A 47 44.66 6.89 47.75
N LYS A 48 44.34 7.32 48.99
CA LYS A 48 45.35 7.64 50.02
C LYS A 48 46.35 6.50 50.23
N VAL A 49 45.82 5.29 50.47
CA VAL A 49 46.64 4.10 50.72
C VAL A 49 47.49 3.73 49.51
N ALA A 50 47.01 3.97 48.29
CA ALA A 50 47.77 3.76 47.07
C ALA A 50 48.87 4.81 46.86
N ILE A 51 48.62 6.08 47.20
CA ILE A 51 49.62 7.15 47.15
C ILE A 51 50.72 6.92 48.20
N GLU A 52 50.36 6.55 49.43
CA GLU A 52 51.33 6.12 50.47
C GLU A 52 52.22 4.96 49.97
N LEU A 53 51.61 3.93 49.36
CA LEU A 53 52.35 2.77 48.84
C LEU A 53 53.21 3.12 47.63
N ALA A 54 52.73 3.96 46.71
CA ALA A 54 53.51 4.38 45.55
C ALA A 54 54.74 5.20 45.95
N VAL A 55 54.60 6.13 46.91
CA VAL A 55 55.73 6.91 47.45
C VAL A 55 56.71 5.98 48.19
N ALA A 56 56.22 4.98 48.93
CA ALA A 56 57.07 4.01 49.62
C ALA A 56 57.82 3.07 48.65
N ASP A 57 57.20 2.68 47.53
CA ASP A 57 57.82 1.83 46.50
C ASP A 57 58.80 2.61 45.63
N VAL A 58 58.50 3.87 45.26
CA VAL A 58 59.43 4.76 44.53
C VAL A 58 60.69 5.01 45.36
N ASN A 59 60.57 5.35 46.64
CA ASN A 59 61.71 5.56 47.53
C ASN A 59 62.50 4.27 47.86
N ARG A 60 62.12 3.13 47.28
CA ARG A 60 62.77 1.82 47.43
C ARG A 60 63.37 1.29 46.13
N ASP A 61 63.10 1.93 45.00
CA ASP A 61 63.63 1.55 43.69
C ASP A 61 64.92 2.33 43.41
N ASP A 62 66.08 1.67 43.59
CA ASP A 62 67.40 2.25 43.28
C ASP A 62 67.54 2.73 41.81
N GLY A 63 66.61 2.35 40.92
CA GLY A 63 66.56 2.77 39.52
C GLY A 63 65.79 4.07 39.25
N VAL A 64 65.12 4.69 40.23
CA VAL A 64 64.34 5.94 40.05
C VAL A 64 64.59 6.90 41.21
N LEU A 65 64.88 8.18 40.92
CA LEU A 65 65.20 9.21 41.92
C LEU A 65 66.39 8.85 42.83
N ASN A 66 67.33 8.03 42.35
CA ASN A 66 68.51 7.63 43.13
C ASN A 66 69.25 8.87 43.71
N GLY A 67 69.42 8.90 45.03
CA GLY A 67 69.99 10.03 45.78
C GLY A 67 69.00 11.15 46.19
N THR A 68 67.73 11.06 45.81
CA THR A 68 66.67 12.07 46.06
C THR A 68 65.46 11.43 46.71
N TYR A 69 65.12 11.82 47.94
CA TYR A 69 63.90 11.35 48.59
C TYR A 69 62.65 12.01 47.97
N LEU A 70 61.60 11.23 47.70
CA LEU A 70 60.29 11.74 47.28
C LEU A 70 59.38 11.87 48.50
N SER A 71 58.87 13.08 48.76
CA SER A 71 57.87 13.34 49.80
C SER A 71 56.54 13.79 49.19
N VAL A 72 55.43 13.50 49.87
CA VAL A 72 54.07 13.91 49.45
C VAL A 72 53.41 14.82 50.47
N VAL A 73 52.79 15.89 49.98
CA VAL A 73 52.01 16.87 50.75
C VAL A 73 50.54 16.67 50.40
N GLU A 74 49.83 15.91 51.23
CA GLU A 74 48.40 15.64 51.04
C GLU A 74 47.52 16.77 51.60
N GLN A 75 46.42 17.08 50.91
CA GLN A 75 45.37 17.98 51.41
C GLN A 75 43.96 17.43 51.14
N ASP A 76 43.09 17.54 52.14
CA ASP A 76 41.71 17.02 52.13
C ASP A 76 40.70 18.07 51.65
N THR A 77 40.10 17.81 50.49
CA THR A 77 39.14 18.70 49.82
C THR A 77 37.68 18.58 50.30
N LYS A 78 37.36 17.60 51.15
CA LYS A 78 36.05 17.47 51.85
C LYS A 78 34.81 17.52 50.95
N CYS A 79 34.89 16.96 49.73
CA CYS A 79 33.86 16.97 48.69
C CYS A 79 33.31 18.36 48.32
N SER A 80 33.98 19.45 48.71
CA SER A 80 33.51 20.83 48.51
C SER A 80 34.39 21.55 47.50
N GLY A 81 33.80 22.12 46.45
CA GLY A 81 34.52 22.96 45.48
C GLY A 81 35.29 24.10 46.14
N PHE A 82 34.61 24.87 47.01
CA PHE A 82 35.21 26.02 47.71
C PHE A 82 36.39 25.63 48.63
N ILE A 83 36.24 24.60 49.48
CA ILE A 83 37.35 24.09 50.30
C ILE A 83 38.47 23.53 49.42
N GLY A 84 38.12 22.83 48.33
CA GLY A 84 39.08 22.32 47.35
C GLY A 84 40.00 23.39 46.75
N ILE A 85 39.48 24.57 46.47
CA ILE A 85 40.26 25.73 45.98
C ILE A 85 41.25 26.21 47.06
N ILE A 86 40.78 26.38 48.30
CA ILE A 86 41.62 26.77 49.44
C ILE A 86 42.74 25.74 49.66
N GLN A 87 42.42 24.45 49.54
CA GLN A 87 43.38 23.36 49.70
C GLN A 87 44.37 23.26 48.52
N GLY A 88 43.93 23.55 47.29
CA GLY A 88 44.83 23.72 46.13
C GLY A 88 45.87 24.82 46.35
N LEU A 89 45.45 25.98 46.84
CA LEU A 89 46.35 27.06 47.22
C LEU A 89 47.30 26.65 48.36
N GLN A 90 46.81 25.93 49.37
CA GLN A 90 47.62 25.48 50.52
C GLN A 90 48.64 24.39 50.18
N VAL A 91 48.41 23.55 49.16
CA VAL A 91 49.43 22.59 48.70
C VAL A 91 50.50 23.28 47.83
N MET A 92 50.11 24.25 47.00
CA MET A 92 51.05 25.03 46.19
C MET A 92 51.96 25.96 47.01
N GLU A 93 51.50 26.46 48.17
CA GLU A 93 52.34 27.18 49.16
C GLU A 93 53.55 26.34 49.62
N LYS A 94 53.49 25.01 49.54
CA LYS A 94 54.55 24.10 50.05
C LYS A 94 55.69 23.82 49.07
N LYS A 95 55.80 24.58 47.97
CA LYS A 95 56.84 24.42 46.92
C LYS A 95 56.90 23.00 46.36
N VAL A 96 55.73 22.49 45.97
CA VAL A 96 55.61 21.20 45.28
C VAL A 96 55.95 21.34 43.80
N VAL A 97 56.68 20.38 43.22
CA VAL A 97 57.07 20.43 41.79
C VAL A 97 55.97 19.95 40.83
N ALA A 98 55.02 19.17 41.35
CA ALA A 98 53.83 18.67 40.65
C ALA A 98 52.74 18.35 41.69
N VAL A 99 51.48 18.24 41.26
CA VAL A 99 50.36 17.80 42.13
C VAL A 99 49.65 16.60 41.51
N VAL A 100 49.44 15.55 42.30
CA VAL A 100 48.62 14.38 41.95
C VAL A 100 47.17 14.66 42.36
N GLY A 101 46.26 14.66 41.38
CA GLY A 101 44.90 15.19 41.49
C GLY A 101 44.71 16.51 40.72
N PRO A 102 43.61 17.27 40.99
CA PRO A 102 42.57 16.98 41.97
C PRO A 102 41.70 15.77 41.62
N GLN A 103 41.07 15.15 42.62
CA GLN A 103 40.10 14.06 42.45
C GLN A 103 38.82 14.49 41.72
N SER A 104 38.34 15.72 41.93
CA SER A 104 37.06 16.21 41.38
C SER A 104 37.29 17.21 40.27
N SER A 105 36.57 17.05 39.15
CA SER A 105 36.67 17.92 37.97
C SER A 105 36.36 19.39 38.25
N GLY A 106 35.33 19.69 39.04
CA GLY A 106 35.00 21.06 39.43
C GLY A 106 36.07 21.74 40.29
N ILE A 107 36.85 20.97 41.07
CA ILE A 107 38.06 21.48 41.74
C ILE A 107 39.18 21.64 40.70
N GLY A 108 39.26 20.72 39.73
CA GLY A 108 40.15 20.80 38.56
C GLY A 108 40.09 22.16 37.87
N HIS A 109 38.91 22.63 37.47
CA HIS A 109 38.78 23.87 36.70
C HIS A 109 39.43 25.07 37.38
N VAL A 110 39.17 25.25 38.68
CA VAL A 110 39.66 26.42 39.41
C VAL A 110 41.13 26.25 39.85
N VAL A 111 41.55 25.04 40.21
CA VAL A 111 42.94 24.77 40.62
C VAL A 111 43.89 24.77 39.41
N SER A 112 43.44 24.37 38.21
CA SER A 112 44.23 24.46 36.98
C SER A 112 44.68 25.90 36.70
N HIS A 113 43.79 26.91 36.81
CA HIS A 113 44.19 28.31 36.62
C HIS A 113 45.33 28.77 37.55
N VAL A 114 45.36 28.29 38.79
CA VAL A 114 46.47 28.57 39.73
C VAL A 114 47.73 27.80 39.32
N ALA A 115 47.56 26.55 38.88
CA ALA A 115 48.64 25.69 38.44
C ALA A 115 49.32 26.20 37.15
N ASP A 116 48.56 26.75 36.20
CA ASP A 116 49.07 27.33 34.96
C ASP A 116 49.90 28.60 35.23
N GLU A 117 49.43 29.47 36.14
CA GLU A 117 50.13 30.69 36.57
C GLU A 117 51.43 30.35 37.32
N LEU A 118 51.41 29.35 38.21
CA LEU A 118 52.58 28.89 38.96
C LEU A 118 53.45 27.88 38.20
N ARG A 119 53.04 27.47 36.99
CA ARG A 119 53.69 26.46 36.13
C ARG A 119 53.87 25.08 36.78
N ILE A 120 52.94 24.67 37.64
CA ILE A 120 52.99 23.38 38.35
C ILE A 120 52.14 22.35 37.59
N PRO A 121 52.70 21.25 37.05
CA PRO A 121 51.91 20.21 36.40
C PRO A 121 50.88 19.56 37.34
N LEU A 122 49.63 19.49 36.90
CA LEU A 122 48.55 18.75 37.57
C LEU A 122 48.35 17.40 36.88
N VAL A 123 48.53 16.31 37.62
CA VAL A 123 48.37 14.94 37.13
C VAL A 123 47.16 14.32 37.81
N SER A 124 45.97 14.49 37.24
CA SER A 124 44.75 13.96 37.86
C SER A 124 44.49 12.50 37.50
N PHE A 125 44.25 11.68 38.52
CA PHE A 125 43.89 10.26 38.42
C PHE A 125 42.38 10.01 38.41
N ALA A 126 41.53 11.04 38.56
CA ALA A 126 40.07 10.87 38.69
C ALA A 126 39.20 12.03 38.15
N ALA A 127 39.77 13.16 37.71
CA ALA A 127 39.01 14.23 37.05
C ALA A 127 38.83 13.91 35.55
N THR A 128 37.74 13.20 35.24
CA THR A 128 37.46 12.64 33.90
C THR A 128 36.81 13.64 32.93
N ASP A 129 36.28 14.77 33.43
CA ASP A 129 35.55 15.80 32.67
C ASP A 129 36.34 16.24 31.43
N PRO A 130 35.82 16.07 30.19
CA PRO A 130 36.54 16.36 28.96
C PRO A 130 37.15 17.76 28.88
N THR A 131 36.45 18.78 29.41
CA THR A 131 36.76 20.20 29.19
C THR A 131 38.05 20.66 29.90
N LEU A 132 38.52 19.93 30.92
CA LEU A 132 39.87 20.10 31.48
C LEU A 132 41.00 19.79 30.48
N GLY A 133 40.69 19.12 29.35
CA GLY A 133 41.60 18.94 28.22
C GLY A 133 41.79 20.19 27.34
N SER A 134 41.08 21.28 27.62
CA SER A 134 41.15 22.55 26.89
C SER A 134 42.55 23.16 26.88
N SER A 135 42.88 23.86 25.80
CA SER A 135 44.10 24.68 25.68
C SER A 135 44.18 25.81 26.72
N GLN A 136 43.07 26.14 27.38
CA GLN A 136 42.98 27.04 28.52
C GLN A 136 43.77 26.56 29.75
N TYR A 137 44.01 25.25 29.89
CA TYR A 137 44.62 24.62 31.07
C TYR A 137 45.94 23.89 30.73
N PRO A 138 46.97 24.53 30.15
CA PRO A 138 48.13 23.86 29.55
C PRO A 138 48.92 22.91 30.48
N TYR A 139 48.90 23.13 31.80
CA TYR A 139 49.61 22.30 32.79
C TYR A 139 48.79 21.11 33.31
N PHE A 140 47.52 20.96 32.92
CA PHE A 140 46.70 19.79 33.25
C PHE A 140 47.06 18.57 32.37
N LEU A 141 47.18 17.40 33.00
CA LEU A 141 47.37 16.08 32.41
C LEU A 141 46.39 15.08 33.05
N ARG A 142 45.70 14.28 32.22
CA ARG A 142 44.71 13.29 32.70
C ARG A 142 45.33 11.89 32.74
N ALA A 143 45.75 11.46 33.93
CA ALA A 143 46.27 10.11 34.21
C ALA A 143 45.13 9.08 34.44
N THR A 144 44.01 9.24 33.74
CA THR A 144 42.86 8.34 33.68
C THR A 144 42.17 8.56 32.31
N HIS A 145 41.05 7.90 32.04
CA HIS A 145 40.30 8.09 30.79
C HIS A 145 39.32 9.27 30.89
N SER A 146 39.09 9.97 29.77
CA SER A 146 38.11 11.06 29.67
C SER A 146 36.68 10.52 29.53
N ASP A 147 35.69 11.22 30.11
CA ASP A 147 34.27 10.88 29.95
C ASP A 147 33.84 10.93 28.48
N PHE A 148 34.54 11.67 27.61
CA PHE A 148 34.28 11.70 26.17
C PHE A 148 34.29 10.29 25.57
N PHE A 149 35.31 9.50 25.89
CA PHE A 149 35.41 8.10 25.44
C PHE A 149 34.40 7.18 26.16
N GLN A 150 33.94 7.55 27.35
CA GLN A 150 32.90 6.83 28.07
C GLN A 150 31.52 7.06 27.43
N MET A 151 31.19 8.30 27.08
CA MET A 151 29.95 8.65 26.41
C MET A 151 29.91 8.09 24.98
N ALA A 152 31.05 7.98 24.31
CA ALA A 152 31.16 7.20 23.08
C ALA A 152 30.77 5.72 23.31
N ALA A 153 31.24 5.09 24.39
CA ALA A 153 30.87 3.71 24.74
C ALA A 153 29.39 3.56 25.11
N VAL A 154 28.81 4.51 25.87
CA VAL A 154 27.37 4.53 26.19
C VAL A 154 26.52 4.71 24.92
N ALA A 155 26.90 5.63 24.04
CA ALA A 155 26.21 5.88 22.79
C ALA A 155 26.29 4.67 21.83
N ASP A 156 27.45 3.98 21.77
CA ASP A 156 27.60 2.74 21.00
C ASP A 156 26.71 1.61 21.57
N ILE A 157 26.56 1.50 22.90
CA ILE A 157 25.62 0.53 23.53
C ILE A 157 24.16 0.86 23.17
N ILE A 158 23.79 2.14 23.20
CA ILE A 158 22.44 2.60 22.83
C ILE A 158 22.14 2.30 21.35
N SER A 159 23.13 2.51 20.48
CA SER A 159 23.07 2.20 19.05
C SER A 159 23.00 0.69 18.76
N HIS A 160 23.77 -0.12 19.48
CA HIS A 160 23.78 -1.59 19.37
C HIS A 160 22.41 -2.21 19.67
N TYR A 161 21.70 -1.72 20.68
CA TYR A 161 20.31 -2.13 20.98
C TYR A 161 19.24 -1.36 20.17
N ALA A 162 19.66 -0.61 19.14
CA ALA A 162 18.82 0.14 18.20
C ALA A 162 17.89 1.20 18.83
N TRP A 163 18.17 1.66 20.05
CA TRP A 163 17.36 2.70 20.70
C TRP A 163 17.69 4.10 20.16
N ARG A 164 16.64 4.88 19.86
CA ARG A 164 16.75 6.22 19.29
C ARG A 164 16.78 7.34 20.34
N GLU A 165 16.23 7.09 21.52
CA GLU A 165 15.97 8.11 22.54
C GLU A 165 16.40 7.63 23.92
N ALA A 166 17.25 8.42 24.58
CA ALA A 166 17.68 8.18 25.95
C ALA A 166 17.38 9.40 26.84
N THR A 167 17.16 9.17 28.13
CA THR A 167 17.15 10.21 29.17
C THR A 167 18.50 10.19 29.89
N LEU A 168 19.12 11.35 30.10
CA LEU A 168 20.32 11.46 30.92
C LEU A 168 20.01 12.12 32.26
N ILE A 169 20.21 11.39 33.35
CA ILE A 169 20.29 11.92 34.71
C ILE A 169 21.76 12.25 34.99
N TYR A 170 22.05 13.52 35.27
CA TYR A 170 23.41 14.02 35.51
C TYR A 170 23.44 14.99 36.70
N VAL A 171 24.55 15.05 37.42
CA VAL A 171 24.74 16.06 38.47
C VAL A 171 24.97 17.43 37.83
N ASP A 172 24.24 18.47 38.26
CA ASP A 172 24.29 19.80 37.65
C ASP A 172 25.52 20.63 38.10
N ASN A 173 26.69 20.13 37.74
CA ASN A 173 28.00 20.75 37.84
C ASN A 173 28.75 20.58 36.50
N ASP A 174 29.98 21.06 36.44
CA ASP A 174 30.73 21.10 35.17
C ASP A 174 30.97 19.69 34.61
N TYR A 175 31.33 18.74 35.49
CA TYR A 175 31.44 17.31 35.21
C TYR A 175 30.20 16.74 34.52
N GLY A 176 29.02 16.89 35.12
CA GLY A 176 27.78 16.34 34.55
C GLY A 176 27.29 17.08 33.30
N ARG A 177 27.59 18.37 33.16
CA ARG A 177 27.26 19.15 31.94
C ARG A 177 28.18 18.77 30.77
N ALA A 178 29.49 18.64 30.99
CA ALA A 178 30.43 18.18 29.97
C ALA A 178 30.12 16.75 29.50
N ALA A 179 29.68 15.88 30.41
CA ALA A 179 29.16 14.55 30.10
C ALA A 179 27.87 14.58 29.25
N LEU A 180 26.93 15.47 29.56
CA LEU A 180 25.71 15.68 28.79
C LEU A 180 26.00 16.09 27.35
N ASP A 181 26.89 17.07 27.15
CA ASP A 181 27.20 17.57 25.81
C ASP A 181 27.97 16.51 25.00
N ALA A 182 28.95 15.81 25.60
CA ALA A 182 29.66 14.71 24.95
C ALA A 182 28.74 13.53 24.56
N LEU A 183 27.75 13.19 25.39
CA LEU A 183 26.74 12.18 25.04
C LEU A 183 25.79 12.67 23.93
N GLY A 184 25.45 13.95 23.95
CA GLY A 184 24.65 14.62 22.92
C GLY A 184 25.29 14.48 21.54
N ASP A 185 26.56 14.90 21.41
CA ASP A 185 27.33 14.84 20.16
C ASP A 185 27.44 13.40 19.63
N HIS A 186 27.77 12.44 20.50
CA HIS A 186 27.90 11.04 20.09
C HIS A 186 26.57 10.42 19.67
N LEU A 187 25.47 10.65 20.38
CA LEU A 187 24.15 10.17 19.97
C LEU A 187 23.68 10.82 18.66
N GLN A 188 23.89 12.14 18.51
CA GLN A 188 23.52 12.88 17.29
C GLN A 188 24.25 12.31 16.06
N SER A 189 25.53 11.96 16.19
CA SER A 189 26.31 11.33 15.12
C SER A 189 25.74 9.98 14.62
N MET A 190 24.97 9.29 15.46
CA MET A 190 24.34 7.98 15.16
C MET A 190 22.82 8.07 14.87
N ARG A 191 22.29 9.28 14.71
CA ARG A 191 20.84 9.56 14.55
C ARG A 191 20.02 9.06 15.75
N SER A 192 20.51 9.33 16.95
CA SER A 192 19.81 9.18 18.23
C SER A 192 19.90 10.50 19.00
N LYS A 193 19.11 10.69 20.07
CA LYS A 193 19.08 11.93 20.84
C LYS A 193 18.93 11.72 22.35
N VAL A 194 19.42 12.68 23.14
CA VAL A 194 19.02 12.84 24.53
C VAL A 194 17.63 13.49 24.55
N SER A 195 16.60 12.68 24.79
CA SER A 195 15.18 13.06 24.76
C SER A 195 14.75 13.91 25.95
N TYR A 196 15.30 13.63 27.14
CA TYR A 196 15.12 14.44 28.33
C TYR A 196 16.46 14.61 29.07
N ARG A 197 16.72 15.85 29.49
CA ARG A 197 17.89 16.27 30.26
C ARG A 197 17.44 16.43 31.71
N ALA A 198 17.91 15.57 32.61
CA ALA A 198 17.47 15.51 34.00
C ALA A 198 18.60 15.98 34.96
N PRO A 199 18.77 17.30 35.16
CA PRO A 199 19.74 17.84 36.10
C PRO A 199 19.35 17.48 37.54
N LEU A 200 20.31 16.92 38.27
CA LEU A 200 20.23 16.63 39.69
C LEU A 200 21.14 17.61 40.46
N PRO A 201 20.62 18.43 41.40
CA PRO A 201 21.46 19.33 42.17
C PRO A 201 22.60 18.59 42.92
N PRO A 202 23.81 19.17 43.01
CA PRO A 202 24.86 18.63 43.87
C PRO A 202 24.37 18.48 45.32
N ALA A 203 24.54 17.29 45.91
CA ALA A 203 23.99 16.91 47.21
C ALA A 203 22.45 17.05 47.33
N ALA A 204 21.71 16.78 46.25
CA ALA A 204 20.26 16.64 46.27
C ALA A 204 19.78 15.62 47.32
N ASP A 205 18.66 15.93 47.97
CA ASP A 205 18.03 15.05 48.95
C ASP A 205 17.10 14.01 48.29
N ARG A 206 16.58 13.08 49.09
CA ARG A 206 15.67 12.04 48.57
C ARG A 206 14.38 12.61 47.99
N ALA A 207 13.89 13.77 48.45
CA ALA A 207 12.72 14.42 47.88
C ALA A 207 13.00 14.95 46.47
N ALA A 208 14.10 15.67 46.27
CA ALA A 208 14.52 16.17 44.96
C ALA A 208 14.82 15.03 43.96
N ILE A 209 15.46 13.94 44.41
CA ILE A 209 15.66 12.73 43.60
C ILE A 209 14.31 12.11 43.19
N THR A 210 13.35 12.01 44.13
CA THR A 210 12.02 11.42 43.85
C THR A 210 11.21 12.27 42.87
N ASP A 211 11.20 13.59 43.03
CA ASP A 211 10.54 14.51 42.08
C ASP A 211 11.17 14.44 40.67
N LEU A 212 12.50 14.42 40.58
CA LEU A 212 13.21 14.27 39.30
C LEU A 212 12.85 12.95 38.62
N LEU A 213 12.80 11.85 39.37
CA LEU A 213 12.44 10.53 38.85
C LEU A 213 10.96 10.42 38.46
N LEU A 214 10.04 11.07 39.20
CA LEU A 214 8.65 11.20 38.77
C LEU A 214 8.56 11.92 37.42
N ARG A 215 9.30 13.03 37.24
CA ARG A 215 9.39 13.73 35.95
C ARG A 215 9.99 12.85 34.84
N VAL A 216 11.04 12.08 35.12
CA VAL A 216 11.60 11.10 34.16
C VAL A 216 10.59 10.01 33.80
N SER A 217 9.81 9.50 34.76
CA SER A 217 8.83 8.42 34.53
C SER A 217 7.69 8.80 33.57
N MET A 218 7.36 10.10 33.47
CA MET A 218 6.35 10.64 32.55
C MET A 218 6.86 10.84 31.12
N MET A 219 8.16 10.75 30.88
CA MET A 219 8.77 10.84 29.54
C MET A 219 8.52 9.57 28.73
N GLU A 220 8.81 9.61 27.43
CA GLU A 220 8.62 8.47 26.53
C GLU A 220 9.74 7.43 26.65
N SER A 221 11.00 7.89 26.64
CA SER A 221 12.16 7.00 26.75
C SER A 221 12.17 6.23 28.08
N ARG A 222 12.53 4.95 27.99
CA ARG A 222 12.80 4.04 29.12
C ARG A 222 14.29 3.69 29.24
N VAL A 223 15.13 4.23 28.37
CA VAL A 223 16.60 4.15 28.44
C VAL A 223 17.11 5.31 29.28
N ILE A 224 17.54 5.01 30.50
CA ILE A 224 17.99 6.02 31.48
C ILE A 224 19.50 5.83 31.70
N VAL A 225 20.27 6.83 31.30
CA VAL A 225 21.70 6.94 31.60
C VAL A 225 21.87 7.71 32.91
N VAL A 226 22.72 7.22 33.81
CA VAL A 226 22.97 7.83 35.13
C VAL A 226 24.45 8.13 35.31
N HIS A 227 24.79 9.42 35.26
CA HIS A 227 26.15 9.92 35.42
C HIS A 227 26.23 10.79 36.68
N ALA A 228 26.75 10.22 37.77
CA ALA A 228 26.65 10.79 39.12
C ALA A 228 27.91 10.51 39.96
N ASN A 229 28.03 11.16 41.12
CA ASN A 229 29.16 10.93 42.02
C ASN A 229 29.01 9.59 42.75
N PRO A 230 30.09 8.78 42.93
CA PRO A 230 30.04 7.47 43.60
C PRO A 230 29.38 7.50 44.98
N ASP A 231 29.59 8.57 45.74
CA ASP A 231 29.11 8.71 47.12
C ASP A 231 27.60 9.03 47.23
N SER A 232 26.88 9.25 46.12
CA SER A 232 25.45 9.62 46.11
C SER A 232 24.59 8.90 45.06
N GLY A 233 25.20 8.28 44.03
CA GLY A 233 24.45 7.70 42.92
C GLY A 233 23.52 6.52 43.28
N LEU A 234 23.73 5.84 44.41
CA LEU A 234 22.83 4.76 44.86
C LEU A 234 21.45 5.27 45.32
N ASP A 235 21.33 6.50 45.81
CA ASP A 235 20.03 7.02 46.26
C ASP A 235 19.06 7.21 45.09
N ILE A 236 19.58 7.41 43.88
CA ILE A 236 18.81 7.41 42.63
C ILE A 236 18.17 6.03 42.41
N PHE A 237 18.94 4.94 42.54
CA PHE A 237 18.43 3.57 42.39
C PHE A 237 17.51 3.15 43.54
N ALA A 238 17.79 3.58 44.77
CA ALA A 238 16.92 3.35 45.93
C ALA A 238 15.55 4.06 45.77
N ALA A 239 15.54 5.26 45.20
CA ALA A 239 14.31 5.99 44.86
C ALA A 239 13.59 5.34 43.66
N ALA A 240 14.31 4.99 42.59
CA ALA A 240 13.78 4.33 41.40
C ALA A 240 13.10 3.00 41.73
N GLN A 241 13.67 2.18 42.62
CA GLN A 241 13.04 0.95 43.09
C GLN A 241 11.73 1.24 43.85
N SER A 242 11.71 2.26 44.73
CA SER A 242 10.48 2.66 45.44
C SER A 242 9.39 3.28 44.53
N LEU A 243 9.76 3.75 43.33
CA LEU A 243 8.85 4.21 42.28
C LEU A 243 8.48 3.11 41.27
N GLY A 244 8.95 1.87 41.45
CA GLY A 244 8.71 0.76 40.53
C GLY A 244 9.52 0.82 39.22
N MET A 245 10.39 1.82 39.03
CA MET A 245 11.17 2.03 37.80
C MET A 245 12.31 1.01 37.60
N MET A 246 12.43 0.02 38.49
CA MET A 246 13.30 -1.16 38.34
C MET A 246 12.53 -2.39 37.81
N SER A 247 11.30 -2.20 37.28
CA SER A 247 10.52 -3.25 36.63
C SER A 247 10.99 -3.56 35.22
N SER A 248 10.45 -4.65 34.65
CA SER A 248 10.55 -4.90 33.21
C SER A 248 10.06 -3.69 32.39
N GLY A 249 10.68 -3.49 31.22
CA GLY A 249 10.45 -2.35 30.34
C GLY A 249 11.45 -1.19 30.50
N TYR A 250 12.07 -1.04 31.68
CA TYR A 250 13.12 -0.04 31.91
C TYR A 250 14.52 -0.56 31.52
N VAL A 251 15.40 0.36 31.17
CA VAL A 251 16.82 0.14 30.88
C VAL A 251 17.63 1.17 31.66
N TRP A 252 18.60 0.71 32.45
CA TRP A 252 19.45 1.57 33.26
C TRP A 252 20.91 1.36 32.89
N ILE A 253 21.59 2.45 32.49
CA ILE A 253 23.01 2.47 32.17
C ILE A 253 23.70 3.45 33.12
N ALA A 254 24.38 2.93 34.14
CA ALA A 254 25.25 3.74 34.98
C ALA A 254 26.61 3.94 34.32
N THR A 255 27.28 5.06 34.58
CA THR A 255 28.68 5.21 34.20
C THR A 255 29.63 4.56 35.22
N GLU A 256 30.93 4.67 35.00
CA GLU A 256 31.98 3.96 35.75
C GLU A 256 31.97 4.20 37.27
N TRP A 257 31.39 5.31 37.74
CA TRP A 257 31.19 5.59 39.17
C TRP A 257 30.57 4.41 39.92
N LEU A 258 29.64 3.67 39.28
CA LEU A 258 28.95 2.55 39.90
C LEU A 258 29.87 1.32 40.02
N ALA A 259 30.67 1.03 39.00
CA ALA A 259 31.69 -0.01 39.11
C ALA A 259 32.73 0.32 40.18
N ALA A 260 33.17 1.58 40.27
CA ALA A 260 34.09 2.02 41.30
C ALA A 260 33.53 1.83 42.72
N LEU A 261 32.24 2.11 42.92
CA LEU A 261 31.54 1.85 44.18
C LEU A 261 31.40 0.35 44.47
N LEU A 262 30.96 -0.44 43.48
CA LEU A 262 30.79 -1.89 43.61
C LEU A 262 32.10 -2.62 43.86
N ASP A 263 33.23 -2.12 43.37
CA ASP A 263 34.56 -2.67 43.64
C ASP A 263 35.13 -2.20 45.00
N SER A 264 34.72 -1.02 45.47
CA SER A 264 35.15 -0.46 46.76
C SER A 264 34.33 -0.88 47.99
N ASP A 265 33.09 -1.35 47.87
CA ASP A 265 32.40 -1.99 49.01
C ASP A 265 32.72 -3.48 49.10
N SER A 266 33.59 -3.82 50.05
CA SER A 266 33.99 -5.18 50.40
C SER A 266 33.13 -5.80 51.51
N SER A 267 32.20 -5.04 52.10
CA SER A 267 31.37 -5.52 53.21
C SER A 267 30.17 -6.34 52.69
N PRO A 268 30.04 -7.64 53.03
CA PRO A 268 28.99 -8.50 52.47
C PRO A 268 27.56 -7.95 52.57
N PRO A 269 27.07 -7.45 53.73
CA PRO A 269 25.67 -7.02 53.83
C PRO A 269 25.35 -5.78 52.98
N ARG A 270 26.24 -4.79 52.93
CA ARG A 270 26.02 -3.60 52.08
C ARG A 270 26.13 -3.94 50.61
N LYS A 271 27.12 -4.75 50.21
CA LYS A 271 27.28 -5.20 48.83
C LYS A 271 26.04 -5.97 48.34
N THR A 272 25.49 -6.88 49.16
CA THR A 272 24.24 -7.59 48.85
C THR A 272 23.06 -6.63 48.74
N THR A 273 22.94 -5.66 49.65
CA THR A 273 21.87 -4.66 49.62
C THR A 273 21.95 -3.78 48.36
N ALA A 274 23.14 -3.30 48.00
CA ALA A 274 23.35 -2.50 46.79
C ALA A 274 23.04 -3.30 45.52
N LEU A 275 23.52 -4.55 45.42
CA LEU A 275 23.22 -5.42 44.28
C LEU A 275 21.70 -5.69 44.14
N ALA A 276 20.96 -5.78 45.24
CA ALA A 276 19.49 -5.93 45.21
C ALA A 276 18.75 -4.68 44.69
N LEU A 277 19.34 -3.48 44.78
CA LEU A 277 18.80 -2.25 44.17
C LEU A 277 19.11 -2.14 42.67
N LEU A 278 20.08 -2.92 42.17
CA LEU A 278 20.73 -2.71 40.87
C LEU A 278 20.48 -3.84 39.86
N GLN A 279 19.47 -4.70 40.07
CA GLN A 279 19.20 -5.82 39.18
C GLN A 279 18.91 -5.36 37.74
N GLY A 280 19.70 -5.86 36.79
CA GLY A 280 19.63 -5.50 35.37
C GLY A 280 20.25 -4.15 35.01
N VAL A 281 20.99 -3.51 35.91
CA VAL A 281 21.75 -2.28 35.62
C VAL A 281 23.03 -2.63 34.85
N VAL A 282 23.19 -2.02 33.68
CA VAL A 282 24.44 -2.04 32.91
C VAL A 282 25.37 -0.96 33.46
N THR A 283 26.66 -1.25 33.59
CA THR A 283 27.67 -0.28 34.01
C THR A 283 28.97 -0.47 33.23
N LEU A 284 29.71 0.61 33.02
CA LEU A 284 31.08 0.56 32.52
C LEU A 284 32.07 0.40 33.68
N ARG A 285 33.29 -0.09 33.38
CA ARG A 285 34.47 -0.03 34.26
C ARG A 285 35.69 0.30 33.42
N GLN A 286 36.57 1.21 33.86
CA GLN A 286 37.82 1.50 33.14
C GLN A 286 38.68 0.22 33.02
N TYR A 287 39.06 -0.15 31.79
CA TYR A 287 39.82 -1.38 31.56
C TYR A 287 41.27 -1.21 32.02
N THR A 288 41.79 -2.21 32.73
CA THR A 288 43.21 -2.33 33.06
C THR A 288 43.63 -3.78 32.87
N PRO A 289 44.74 -4.09 32.15
CA PRO A 289 45.22 -5.46 31.95
C PRO A 289 45.40 -6.22 33.27
N ASP A 290 45.39 -7.54 33.24
CA ASP A 290 45.87 -8.33 34.38
C ASP A 290 47.38 -8.52 34.29
N SER A 291 48.10 -8.23 35.36
CA SER A 291 49.57 -8.28 35.39
C SER A 291 50.07 -8.71 36.76
N ASP A 292 51.27 -9.28 36.81
CA ASP A 292 51.90 -9.70 38.06
C ASP A 292 52.17 -8.49 38.98
N ALA A 293 52.49 -7.33 38.40
CA ALA A 293 52.64 -6.06 39.12
C ALA A 293 51.30 -5.63 39.77
N LYS A 294 50.19 -5.69 39.03
CA LYS A 294 48.85 -5.37 39.54
C LYS A 294 48.43 -6.35 40.65
N ARG A 295 48.60 -7.66 40.46
CA ARG A 295 48.30 -8.67 41.50
C ARG A 295 49.20 -8.55 42.73
N SER A 296 50.46 -8.14 42.56
CA SER A 296 51.38 -7.81 43.65
C SER A 296 50.98 -6.54 44.41
N LEU A 297 50.53 -5.49 43.72
CA LEU A 297 49.97 -4.31 44.37
C LEU A 297 48.68 -4.65 45.14
N MET A 298 47.76 -5.40 44.53
CA MET A 298 46.47 -5.76 45.15
C MET A 298 46.64 -6.57 46.45
N SER A 299 47.59 -7.51 46.50
CA SER A 299 47.83 -8.29 47.73
C SER A 299 48.46 -7.44 48.85
N ARG A 300 49.43 -6.56 48.51
CA ARG A 300 50.05 -5.63 49.47
C ARG A 300 49.06 -4.57 49.98
N PHE A 301 48.19 -4.07 49.11
CA PHE A 301 47.12 -3.14 49.46
C PHE A 301 46.10 -3.78 50.41
N ALA A 302 45.65 -5.02 50.13
CA ALA A 302 44.77 -5.76 51.02
C ALA A 302 45.37 -5.97 52.43
N ALA A 303 46.66 -6.32 52.52
CA ALA A 303 47.37 -6.43 53.79
C ALA A 303 47.47 -5.07 54.54
N ARG A 304 47.71 -3.98 53.80
CA ARG A 304 47.80 -2.62 54.37
C ARG A 304 46.46 -2.12 54.94
N LEU A 305 45.34 -2.43 54.28
CA LEU A 305 43.99 -2.14 54.79
C LEU A 305 43.69 -2.91 56.08
N GLN A 306 44.01 -4.21 56.12
CA GLN A 306 43.82 -5.05 57.30
C GLN A 306 44.64 -4.53 58.50
N ALA A 307 45.90 -4.12 58.27
CA ALA A 307 46.77 -3.60 59.33
C ALA A 307 46.26 -2.28 59.95
N HIS A 308 45.55 -1.45 59.18
CA HIS A 308 45.01 -0.16 59.62
C HIS A 308 43.50 -0.20 59.98
N ASN A 309 42.85 -1.36 59.85
CA ASN A 309 41.40 -1.52 60.01
C ASN A 309 40.57 -0.56 59.11
N THR A 310 41.10 -0.23 57.93
CA THR A 310 40.52 0.77 57.01
C THR A 310 39.52 0.13 56.05
N THR A 311 38.31 0.67 55.95
CA THR A 311 37.27 0.19 55.03
C THR A 311 37.42 0.78 53.62
N GLY A 312 37.82 -0.05 52.67
CA GLY A 312 37.74 0.25 51.23
C GLY A 312 38.28 -0.90 50.38
N GLY A 313 37.66 -1.14 49.23
CA GLY A 313 38.13 -2.07 48.19
C GLY A 313 38.84 -1.34 47.03
N ILE A 314 39.57 -2.10 46.21
CA ILE A 314 40.37 -1.59 45.10
C ILE A 314 39.48 -1.36 43.88
N ASN A 315 39.27 -0.09 43.52
CA ASN A 315 38.66 0.31 42.26
C ASN A 315 39.71 0.78 41.23
N ALA A 316 39.31 1.08 40.00
CA ALA A 316 40.21 1.49 38.92
C ALA A 316 41.01 2.77 39.24
N TYR A 317 40.38 3.81 39.81
CA TYR A 317 41.05 5.07 40.16
C TYR A 317 42.19 4.89 41.18
N VAL A 318 42.14 3.83 42.00
CA VAL A 318 43.23 3.47 42.94
C VAL A 318 44.50 3.05 42.19
N LEU A 319 44.35 2.33 41.08
CA LEU A 319 45.46 1.91 40.21
C LEU A 319 46.03 3.12 39.45
N PHE A 320 45.16 3.99 38.94
CA PHE A 320 45.57 5.25 38.30
C PHE A 320 46.25 6.21 39.29
N ALA A 321 45.82 6.28 40.55
CA ALA A 321 46.49 7.08 41.59
C ALA A 321 47.92 6.59 41.88
N TYR A 322 48.12 5.27 41.92
CA TYR A 322 49.44 4.66 42.08
C TYR A 322 50.37 4.97 40.89
N ASP A 323 49.89 4.76 39.66
CA ASP A 323 50.69 5.04 38.45
C ASP A 323 50.92 6.54 38.22
N ALA A 324 50.03 7.44 38.67
CA ALA A 324 50.22 8.89 38.63
C ALA A 324 51.40 9.36 39.50
N VAL A 325 51.62 8.74 40.66
CA VAL A 325 52.82 9.00 41.49
C VAL A 325 54.09 8.50 40.80
N TRP A 326 54.05 7.31 40.19
CA TRP A 326 55.18 6.79 39.39
C TRP A 326 55.49 7.62 38.15
N MET A 327 54.46 8.15 37.48
CA MET A 327 54.57 9.08 36.36
C MET A 327 55.28 10.37 36.79
N ALA A 328 54.87 10.97 37.91
CA ALA A 328 55.53 12.13 38.48
C ALA A 328 56.99 11.83 38.86
N ALA A 329 57.24 10.74 39.59
CA ALA A 329 58.58 10.34 40.02
C ALA A 329 59.55 10.13 38.84
N ARG A 330 59.12 9.43 37.78
CA ARG A 330 59.96 9.19 36.59
C ARG A 330 60.20 10.45 35.76
N ALA A 331 59.21 11.36 35.67
CA ALA A 331 59.41 12.65 34.99
C ALA A 331 60.36 13.58 35.78
N ILE A 332 60.30 13.56 37.11
CA ILE A 332 61.24 14.29 37.99
C ILE A 332 62.64 13.69 37.86
N ASP A 333 62.79 12.36 37.87
CA ASP A 333 64.12 11.75 37.69
C ASP A 333 64.74 12.09 36.34
N GLN A 334 63.96 12.06 35.24
CA GLN A 334 64.45 12.51 33.93
C GLN A 334 64.87 13.99 33.92
N LEU A 335 64.16 14.87 34.64
CA LEU A 335 64.55 16.28 34.80
C LEU A 335 65.88 16.41 35.57
N LEU A 336 66.10 15.58 36.59
CA LEU A 336 67.32 15.54 37.39
C LEU A 336 68.50 14.82 36.70
N VAL A 337 68.24 13.89 35.77
CA VAL A 337 69.27 13.28 34.89
C VAL A 337 69.80 14.29 33.88
N ASP A 338 68.93 15.13 33.32
CA ASP A 338 69.30 16.23 32.41
C ASP A 338 70.15 17.33 33.08
N GLY A 339 70.35 17.27 34.40
CA GLY A 339 71.14 18.24 35.18
C GLY A 339 70.38 19.52 35.55
N SER A 340 69.05 19.55 35.37
CA SER A 340 68.23 20.69 35.76
C SER A 340 68.10 20.80 37.27
N ASN A 341 68.46 21.97 37.82
CA ASN A 341 68.25 22.28 39.24
C ASN A 341 66.77 22.61 39.50
N VAL A 342 66.26 22.30 40.70
CA VAL A 342 64.87 22.60 41.09
C VAL A 342 64.83 23.96 41.79
N SER A 343 64.24 24.97 41.15
CA SER A 343 64.13 26.33 41.69
C SER A 343 62.71 26.90 41.63
N PHE A 344 62.45 27.86 42.51
CA PHE A 344 61.15 28.51 42.69
C PHE A 344 61.34 30.02 42.78
N SER A 345 60.69 30.77 41.89
CA SER A 345 60.76 32.23 41.82
C SER A 345 59.50 32.93 42.34
N ASP A 346 59.62 34.24 42.58
CA ASP A 346 58.51 35.12 42.94
C ASP A 346 57.88 35.72 41.68
N ASP A 347 56.57 35.52 41.49
CA ASP A 347 55.84 36.32 40.50
C ASP A 347 55.69 37.77 40.99
N ALA A 348 56.00 38.73 40.12
CA ALA A 348 55.78 40.15 40.40
C ALA A 348 54.30 40.51 40.54
N ARG A 349 53.40 39.81 39.82
CA ARG A 349 51.95 40.03 39.79
C ARG A 349 51.25 39.58 41.08
N LEU A 350 51.84 38.62 41.81
CA LEU A 350 51.32 38.12 43.09
C LEU A 350 51.81 38.93 44.30
N ARG A 351 52.62 39.97 44.09
CA ARG A 351 52.99 40.94 45.11
C ARG A 351 51.93 42.04 45.20
N ALA A 352 51.07 41.96 46.22
CA ALA A 352 50.28 43.12 46.63
C ALA A 352 51.24 44.25 47.06
N GLU A 353 51.06 45.45 46.53
CA GLU A 353 51.94 46.58 46.82
C GLU A 353 51.73 47.08 48.27
N ASN A 354 52.78 46.96 49.08
CA ASN A 354 53.02 47.71 50.33
C ASN A 354 51.98 47.67 51.47
N GLU A 355 50.93 46.83 51.45
CA GLU A 355 50.04 46.65 52.60
C GLU A 355 50.43 45.49 53.53
N THR A 356 50.82 45.85 54.76
CA THR A 356 51.12 44.93 55.88
C THR A 356 49.85 44.33 56.50
N GLY A 357 48.99 43.72 55.67
CA GLY A 357 47.69 43.24 56.12
C GLY A 357 46.94 42.24 55.21
N SER A 358 47.48 41.84 54.05
CA SER A 358 46.77 40.89 53.16
C SER A 358 46.49 39.56 53.86
N ALA A 359 45.22 39.31 54.19
CA ALA A 359 44.78 38.07 54.84
C ALA A 359 44.99 36.83 53.96
N LEU A 360 45.04 37.00 52.63
CA LEU A 360 45.46 35.98 51.68
C LEU A 360 46.97 36.10 51.47
N ARG A 361 47.72 35.04 51.84
CA ARG A 361 49.20 35.00 51.82
C ARG A 361 49.77 34.79 50.40
N LEU A 362 49.26 35.51 49.40
CA LEU A 362 49.52 35.23 47.98
C LEU A 362 51.01 35.24 47.60
N GLY A 363 51.81 36.13 48.19
CA GLY A 363 53.28 36.16 48.02
C GLY A 363 54.05 34.98 48.64
N ALA A 364 53.36 34.01 49.25
CA ALA A 364 53.95 32.72 49.63
C ALA A 364 53.86 31.66 48.51
N LEU A 365 52.95 31.85 47.54
CA LEU A 365 52.96 31.08 46.28
C LEU A 365 54.21 31.46 45.47
N LYS A 366 54.78 30.48 44.75
CA LYS A 366 55.99 30.63 43.94
C LYS A 366 55.81 29.94 42.60
N VAL A 367 56.36 30.53 41.53
CA VAL A 367 56.40 29.90 40.22
C VAL A 367 57.48 28.82 40.24
N PHE A 368 57.18 27.63 39.70
CA PHE A 368 58.17 26.58 39.51
C PHE A 368 58.92 26.82 38.19
N ASP A 369 60.21 27.15 38.29
CA ASP A 369 60.96 27.68 37.14
C ASP A 369 61.13 26.65 36.01
N GLN A 370 61.26 25.37 36.37
CA GLN A 370 61.42 24.25 35.43
C GLN A 370 60.09 23.57 35.06
N GLY A 371 58.94 24.19 35.41
CA GLY A 371 57.61 23.62 35.21
C GLY A 371 57.30 23.15 33.79
N GLU A 372 57.64 23.97 32.79
CA GLU A 372 57.44 23.65 31.37
C GLU A 372 58.31 22.46 30.93
N GLN A 373 59.53 22.33 31.48
CA GLN A 373 60.42 21.21 31.20
C GLN A 373 59.87 19.91 31.81
N LEU A 374 59.38 19.96 33.06
CA LEU A 374 58.76 18.81 33.71
C LEU A 374 57.49 18.38 32.97
N LEU A 375 56.64 19.34 32.56
CA LEU A 375 55.45 19.09 31.74
C LEU A 375 55.81 18.44 30.40
N SER A 376 56.90 18.87 29.75
CA SER A 376 57.41 18.25 28.53
C SER A 376 57.84 16.80 28.77
N LYS A 377 58.64 16.54 29.83
CA LYS A 377 59.06 15.18 30.21
C LYS A 377 57.86 14.26 30.46
N MET A 378 56.87 14.75 31.23
CA MET A 378 55.62 14.03 31.50
C MET A 378 54.85 13.67 30.21
N LYS A 379 54.69 14.60 29.27
CA LYS A 379 54.02 14.35 27.97
C LYS A 379 54.76 13.30 27.13
N THR A 380 56.10 13.30 27.16
CA THR A 380 56.92 12.29 26.45
C THR A 380 57.08 10.97 27.21
N LEU A 381 56.55 10.84 28.42
CA LEU A 381 56.78 9.70 29.29
C LEU A 381 56.07 8.45 28.75
N ASN A 382 56.80 7.33 28.70
CA ASN A 382 56.31 6.05 28.21
C ASN A 382 56.86 4.92 29.11
N PHE A 383 56.01 4.28 29.89
CA PHE A 383 56.38 3.17 30.77
C PHE A 383 55.22 2.18 30.96
N THR A 384 55.51 0.99 31.49
CA THR A 384 54.50 0.01 31.88
C THR A 384 54.24 0.11 33.38
N GLY A 385 53.03 0.47 33.78
CA GLY A 385 52.56 0.59 35.16
C GLY A 385 51.64 -0.57 35.57
N VAL A 386 50.93 -0.42 36.69
CA VAL A 386 49.90 -1.41 37.12
C VAL A 386 48.62 -1.33 36.29
N THR A 387 48.38 -0.21 35.61
CA THR A 387 47.25 0.03 34.70
C THR A 387 47.50 -0.42 33.26
N GLY A 388 48.71 -0.93 32.95
CA GLY A 388 49.13 -1.31 31.60
C GLY A 388 50.18 -0.35 31.04
N GLN A 389 50.11 -0.02 29.75
CA GLN A 389 51.05 0.92 29.13
C GLN A 389 50.61 2.36 29.38
N VAL A 390 51.41 3.10 30.14
CA VAL A 390 51.18 4.50 30.49
C VAL A 390 51.91 5.39 29.48
N ARG A 391 51.14 6.03 28.59
CA ARG A 391 51.59 7.00 27.59
C ARG A 391 50.49 8.05 27.35
N PHE A 392 50.87 9.31 27.11
CA PHE A 392 49.93 10.34 26.71
C PHE A 392 49.69 10.37 25.19
N GLY A 393 48.52 10.86 24.79
CA GLY A 393 48.27 11.38 23.44
C GLY A 393 48.54 12.90 23.35
N ASP A 394 48.46 13.46 22.14
CA ASP A 394 48.63 14.90 21.89
C ASP A 394 47.56 15.75 22.62
N ASP A 395 46.41 15.15 22.92
CA ASP A 395 45.30 15.69 23.69
C ASP A 395 45.51 15.69 25.22
N ARG A 396 46.65 15.14 25.69
CA ARG A 396 47.03 14.98 27.11
C ARG A 396 46.15 14.01 27.91
N ASN A 397 45.46 13.10 27.22
CA ASN A 397 44.84 11.92 27.83
C ASN A 397 45.78 10.72 27.83
N LEU A 398 45.53 9.76 28.73
CA LEU A 398 46.04 8.40 28.53
C LEU A 398 45.50 7.84 27.20
N ALA A 399 46.42 7.38 26.35
CA ALA A 399 46.07 6.83 25.04
C ALA A 399 45.40 5.44 25.13
N ASP A 400 44.87 4.97 24.00
CA ASP A 400 44.18 3.68 23.84
C ASP A 400 43.04 3.43 24.87
N PRO A 401 42.11 4.38 25.09
CA PRO A 401 41.08 4.28 26.11
C PRO A 401 40.14 3.09 25.87
N ALA A 402 39.88 2.33 26.94
CA ALA A 402 39.07 1.12 26.92
C ALA A 402 38.26 0.93 28.21
N TYR A 403 37.13 0.23 28.08
CA TYR A 403 36.21 -0.07 29.17
C TYR A 403 35.77 -1.55 29.13
N GLU A 404 35.53 -2.15 30.29
CA GLU A 404 34.72 -3.36 30.42
C GLU A 404 33.24 -2.96 30.45
N VAL A 405 32.40 -3.65 29.68
CA VAL A 405 30.93 -3.53 29.78
C VAL A 405 30.44 -4.61 30.74
N LEU A 406 29.75 -4.19 31.81
CA LEU A 406 29.31 -5.03 32.90
C LEU A 406 27.79 -4.96 33.07
N ASN A 407 27.21 -6.02 33.64
CA ASN A 407 25.81 -6.10 34.01
C ASN A 407 25.66 -6.69 35.42
N VAL A 408 24.78 -6.12 36.23
CA VAL A 408 24.44 -6.59 37.57
C VAL A 408 23.29 -7.59 37.51
N GLY A 409 23.48 -8.79 38.05
CA GLY A 409 22.44 -9.83 38.04
C GLY A 409 22.63 -10.88 39.13
N GLY A 410 21.55 -11.21 39.84
CA GLY A 410 21.57 -12.06 41.02
C GLY A 410 22.50 -11.49 42.08
N THR A 411 23.39 -12.32 42.62
CA THR A 411 24.31 -11.96 43.71
C THR A 411 25.64 -11.34 43.24
N GLY A 412 25.76 -10.86 41.99
CA GLY A 412 27.04 -10.37 41.48
C GLY A 412 27.00 -9.54 40.19
N VAL A 413 28.18 -9.34 39.62
CA VAL A 413 28.40 -8.53 38.42
C VAL A 413 29.07 -9.40 37.35
N ARG A 414 28.45 -9.48 36.17
CA ARG A 414 28.95 -10.24 35.00
C ARG A 414 29.51 -9.28 33.96
N ARG A 415 30.67 -9.60 33.38
CA ARG A 415 31.19 -8.95 32.18
C ARG A 415 30.41 -9.43 30.96
N VAL A 416 29.86 -8.50 30.17
CA VAL A 416 29.16 -8.80 28.91
C VAL A 416 30.00 -8.45 27.68
N GLY A 417 31.04 -7.63 27.82
CA GLY A 417 32.05 -7.42 26.78
C GLY A 417 33.05 -6.32 27.13
N TYR A 418 33.62 -5.73 26.10
CA TYR A 418 34.57 -4.62 26.17
C TYR A 418 34.18 -3.54 25.15
N TRP A 419 34.68 -2.34 25.37
CA TRP A 419 34.72 -1.26 24.40
C TRP A 419 36.15 -0.72 24.32
N SER A 420 36.61 -0.35 23.12
CA SER A 420 37.75 0.55 22.95
C SER A 420 37.54 1.45 21.74
N ASN A 421 38.17 2.62 21.72
CA ASN A 421 38.04 3.57 20.60
C ASN A 421 38.43 2.96 19.23
N ARG A 422 39.31 1.95 19.22
CA ARG A 422 39.74 1.23 18.01
C ARG A 422 38.80 0.09 17.61
N THR A 423 38.31 -0.69 18.58
CA THR A 423 37.52 -1.91 18.31
C THR A 423 36.01 -1.67 18.25
N ARG A 424 35.55 -0.56 18.85
CA ARG A 424 34.16 -0.39 19.32
C ARG A 424 33.79 -1.54 20.27
N LEU A 425 32.53 -1.95 20.33
CA LEU A 425 32.08 -3.08 21.15
C LEU A 425 32.68 -4.41 20.63
N SER A 426 33.25 -5.20 21.54
CA SER A 426 33.79 -6.53 21.24
C SER A 426 33.69 -7.44 22.48
N VAL A 427 33.43 -8.73 22.27
CA VAL A 427 33.53 -9.75 23.33
C VAL A 427 34.98 -10.11 23.69
N THR A 428 35.98 -9.62 22.95
CA THR A 428 37.41 -9.90 23.19
C THR A 428 38.16 -8.74 23.84
N ALA A 429 39.17 -9.04 24.66
CA ALA A 429 39.96 -8.03 25.35
C ALA A 429 40.85 -7.24 24.35
N PRO A 430 41.01 -5.90 24.49
CA PRO A 430 41.66 -5.04 23.50
C PRO A 430 43.05 -5.50 23.01
N GLU A 431 43.85 -6.08 23.92
CA GLU A 431 45.19 -6.61 23.66
C GLU A 431 45.19 -7.82 22.70
N GLN A 432 44.17 -8.68 22.77
CA GLN A 432 44.14 -9.93 22.00
C GLN A 432 43.94 -9.67 20.50
N GLU A 433 43.23 -8.59 20.13
CA GLU A 433 43.07 -8.17 18.73
C GLU A 433 44.32 -7.47 18.17
N GLN A 434 45.22 -6.91 19.01
CA GLN A 434 46.49 -6.33 18.52
C GLN A 434 47.38 -7.38 17.82
N ASN A 435 47.30 -8.65 18.23
CA ASN A 435 48.08 -9.75 17.66
C ASN A 435 47.51 -10.33 16.34
N GLY A 436 46.49 -9.72 15.73
CA GLY A 436 46.05 -9.98 14.34
C GLY A 436 45.55 -11.40 14.01
N LYS A 437 45.28 -12.24 15.03
CA LYS A 437 45.08 -13.70 14.87
C LYS A 437 43.63 -14.20 14.84
N LYS A 438 42.63 -13.32 14.77
CA LYS A 438 41.22 -13.70 14.59
C LYS A 438 40.55 -12.87 13.51
N LYS A 439 39.76 -13.50 12.64
CA LYS A 439 38.75 -12.83 11.81
C LYS A 439 37.61 -12.37 12.73
N LYS A 440 36.97 -11.23 12.43
CA LYS A 440 35.66 -10.91 13.03
C LYS A 440 34.68 -12.05 12.74
N GLN A 441 34.13 -12.66 13.79
CA GLN A 441 32.86 -13.38 13.66
C GLN A 441 31.76 -12.32 13.57
N GLN A 442 30.97 -12.36 12.50
CA GLN A 442 29.81 -11.47 12.37
C GLN A 442 28.72 -11.95 13.35
N GLY A 443 28.31 -11.09 14.29
CA GLY A 443 27.11 -11.31 15.12
C GLY A 443 27.27 -11.10 16.63
N GLU A 444 28.47 -11.24 17.20
CA GLU A 444 28.68 -11.16 18.67
C GLU A 444 29.57 -9.96 19.06
N GLU A 445 28.95 -8.80 19.22
CA GLU A 445 29.61 -7.58 19.74
C GLU A 445 29.59 -7.53 21.28
N LEU A 446 28.52 -8.03 21.90
CA LEU A 446 28.35 -8.20 23.35
C LEU A 446 27.63 -9.53 23.65
N TYR A 447 27.87 -10.09 24.84
CA TYR A 447 27.07 -11.20 25.39
C TYR A 447 25.70 -10.73 25.90
N SER A 448 24.76 -11.67 26.04
CA SER A 448 23.40 -11.40 26.51
C SER A 448 23.34 -10.70 27.88
N VAL A 449 22.52 -9.65 27.92
CA VAL A 449 22.24 -8.82 29.09
C VAL A 449 20.90 -9.27 29.70
N ILE A 450 20.90 -9.51 31.01
CA ILE A 450 19.69 -9.57 31.85
C ILE A 450 19.30 -8.12 32.16
N TRP A 451 18.04 -7.76 31.94
CA TRP A 451 17.48 -6.43 32.14
C TRP A 451 16.64 -6.37 33.43
N PRO A 452 16.23 -5.17 33.89
CA PRO A 452 15.34 -5.01 35.03
C PRO A 452 14.05 -5.83 34.87
N GLY A 453 13.51 -6.32 36.00
CA GLY A 453 12.46 -7.36 35.98
C GLY A 453 12.92 -8.75 35.53
N GLU A 454 14.23 -9.06 35.66
CA GLU A 454 14.84 -10.39 35.45
C GLU A 454 14.70 -10.99 34.05
N THR A 455 14.37 -10.19 33.02
CA THR A 455 14.21 -10.69 31.65
C THR A 455 15.50 -10.64 30.83
N ALA A 456 15.71 -11.62 29.95
CA ALA A 456 16.77 -11.61 28.93
C ALA A 456 16.31 -10.98 27.59
N SER A 457 15.04 -10.59 27.45
CA SER A 457 14.54 -9.89 26.25
C SER A 457 14.90 -8.41 26.30
N THR A 458 15.58 -7.89 25.28
CA THR A 458 15.87 -6.45 25.14
C THR A 458 14.59 -5.62 25.20
N PRO A 459 14.45 -4.64 26.12
CA PRO A 459 13.27 -3.78 26.19
C PRO A 459 13.12 -2.90 24.94
N ARG A 460 11.87 -2.47 24.64
CA ARG A 460 11.55 -1.56 23.51
C ARG A 460 12.29 -0.21 23.60
N GLY A 461 12.75 0.17 24.79
CA GLY A 461 13.48 1.41 25.06
C GLY A 461 12.59 2.66 25.19
N TRP A 462 11.29 2.55 24.94
CA TRP A 462 10.31 3.63 25.09
C TRP A 462 8.89 3.08 25.33
N VAL A 463 8.02 3.95 25.86
CA VAL A 463 6.56 3.78 26.06
C VAL A 463 5.89 5.13 25.77
N PHE A 464 4.60 5.20 25.47
CA PHE A 464 3.88 6.48 25.36
C PHE A 464 3.93 7.29 26.68
N PRO A 465 3.87 8.63 26.61
CA PRO A 465 4.10 9.47 27.78
C PRO A 465 2.83 9.55 28.64
N ASN A 466 2.90 9.08 29.88
CA ASN A 466 1.80 9.20 30.86
C ASN A 466 1.68 10.62 31.45
N ASN A 467 1.92 11.65 30.63
CA ASN A 467 1.86 13.07 31.00
C ASN A 467 0.43 13.66 30.92
N GLY A 468 -0.57 12.86 30.52
CA GLY A 468 -1.97 13.28 30.39
C GLY A 468 -2.33 14.07 29.13
N LYS A 469 -1.37 14.32 28.22
CA LYS A 469 -1.63 15.01 26.95
C LYS A 469 -2.24 14.02 25.94
N ALA A 470 -3.53 14.19 25.65
CA ALA A 470 -4.20 13.45 24.57
C ALA A 470 -3.61 13.82 23.19
N LEU A 471 -3.55 12.84 22.28
CA LEU A 471 -3.16 13.05 20.89
C LEU A 471 -4.22 13.91 20.18
N ARG A 472 -3.78 14.97 19.51
CA ARG A 472 -4.62 15.84 18.67
C ARG A 472 -4.78 15.18 17.30
N ILE A 473 -5.93 14.54 17.10
CA ILE A 473 -6.27 13.83 15.87
C ILE A 473 -7.07 14.78 14.96
N GLY A 474 -6.49 15.21 13.85
CA GLY A 474 -7.20 16.03 12.86
C GLY A 474 -8.27 15.24 12.14
N VAL A 475 -9.48 15.78 12.02
CA VAL A 475 -10.56 15.18 11.20
C VAL A 475 -11.20 16.25 10.28
N PRO A 476 -11.51 15.91 9.01
CA PRO A 476 -11.99 16.87 8.03
C PRO A 476 -13.42 17.33 8.30
N TYR A 477 -13.69 18.64 8.20
CA TYR A 477 -15.03 19.21 8.34
C TYR A 477 -15.78 19.22 7.01
N ARG A 478 -16.57 18.18 6.75
CA ARG A 478 -17.23 17.94 5.45
C ARG A 478 -18.72 18.33 5.47
N THR A 479 -19.19 18.93 4.37
CA THR A 479 -20.60 19.27 4.16
C THR A 479 -21.36 18.10 3.53
N THR A 480 -20.74 17.43 2.54
CA THR A 480 -21.14 16.14 1.97
C THR A 480 -20.58 14.94 2.76
N TYR A 481 -21.03 13.72 2.49
CA TYR A 481 -20.41 12.46 2.98
C TYR A 481 -20.27 12.29 4.51
N LYS A 482 -21.25 12.79 5.27
CA LYS A 482 -21.27 12.76 6.74
C LYS A 482 -21.21 11.34 7.36
N GLN A 483 -21.54 10.31 6.57
CA GLN A 483 -21.39 8.90 6.92
C GLN A 483 -19.93 8.50 7.16
N PHE A 484 -18.98 9.11 6.44
CA PHE A 484 -17.56 8.80 6.56
C PHE A 484 -16.91 9.53 7.74
N VAL A 485 -17.13 10.85 7.81
CA VAL A 485 -16.70 11.73 8.89
C VAL A 485 -17.72 12.84 9.09
N SER A 486 -18.13 13.09 10.34
CA SER A 486 -18.94 14.25 10.74
C SER A 486 -18.62 14.72 12.16
N LYS A 487 -18.93 15.99 12.44
CA LYS A 487 -18.87 16.56 13.78
C LYS A 487 -20.10 16.16 14.58
N ASP A 488 -19.89 15.46 15.69
CA ASP A 488 -20.95 15.12 16.65
C ASP A 488 -20.91 16.13 17.81
N ALA A 489 -21.98 16.91 17.97
CA ALA A 489 -22.08 17.92 19.02
C ALA A 489 -22.71 17.40 20.33
N GLY A 490 -23.13 16.13 20.38
CA GLY A 490 -23.75 15.50 21.55
C GLY A 490 -22.98 14.29 22.10
N GLY A 491 -22.12 13.65 21.30
CA GLY A 491 -21.25 12.55 21.73
C GLY A 491 -20.05 13.01 22.57
N PRO A 492 -19.45 12.10 23.37
CA PRO A 492 -18.37 12.44 24.30
C PRO A 492 -17.07 12.90 23.62
N ASP A 493 -16.83 12.48 22.36
CA ASP A 493 -15.56 12.69 21.66
C ASP A 493 -15.61 13.77 20.57
N GLY A 494 -16.76 14.38 20.30
CA GLY A 494 -16.90 15.46 19.31
C GLY A 494 -16.94 15.07 17.82
N ALA A 495 -16.68 13.80 17.47
CA ALA A 495 -16.64 13.31 16.08
C ALA A 495 -17.23 11.89 15.93
N SER A 496 -17.88 11.63 14.79
CA SER A 496 -18.48 10.33 14.45
C SER A 496 -18.43 10.04 12.94
N GLY A 497 -18.55 8.77 12.55
CA GLY A 497 -18.53 8.30 11.16
C GLY A 497 -17.69 7.04 10.97
N TYR A 498 -17.77 6.42 9.79
CA TYR A 498 -17.05 5.20 9.42
C TYR A 498 -15.55 5.24 9.78
N CYS A 499 -14.84 6.29 9.36
CA CYS A 499 -13.39 6.42 9.58
C CYS A 499 -13.04 6.56 11.06
N ILE A 500 -13.93 7.16 11.87
CA ILE A 500 -13.78 7.34 13.31
C ILE A 500 -13.99 6.00 14.04
N ASP A 501 -14.99 5.21 13.62
CA ASP A 501 -15.26 3.89 14.19
C ASP A 501 -14.12 2.90 13.91
N VAL A 502 -13.58 2.85 12.68
CA VAL A 502 -12.42 2.02 12.34
C VAL A 502 -11.18 2.43 13.16
N PHE A 503 -10.93 3.73 13.29
CA PHE A 503 -9.81 4.22 14.11
C PHE A 503 -9.96 3.86 15.59
N LYS A 504 -11.16 4.02 16.18
CA LYS A 504 -11.44 3.63 17.56
C LYS A 504 -11.28 2.12 17.78
N ALA A 505 -11.74 1.30 16.84
CA ALA A 505 -11.56 -0.15 16.89
C ALA A 505 -10.07 -0.54 16.85
N ALA A 506 -9.26 0.12 16.00
CA ALA A 506 -7.83 -0.14 15.90
C ALA A 506 -7.07 0.28 17.16
N VAL A 507 -7.39 1.46 17.73
CA VAL A 507 -6.84 1.92 19.01
C VAL A 507 -7.19 0.99 20.17
N ALA A 508 -8.40 0.41 20.18
CA ALA A 508 -8.84 -0.53 21.22
C ALA A 508 -8.11 -1.89 21.23
N LEU A 509 -7.37 -2.23 20.16
CA LEU A 509 -6.53 -3.43 20.08
C LEU A 509 -5.08 -3.18 20.53
N LEU A 510 -4.69 -1.93 20.82
CA LEU A 510 -3.34 -1.62 21.29
C LEU A 510 -3.14 -2.11 22.73
N ALA A 511 -1.93 -2.62 23.02
CA ALA A 511 -1.58 -3.16 24.34
C ALA A 511 -1.38 -2.08 25.44
N TYR A 512 -1.74 -0.82 25.15
CA TYR A 512 -1.57 0.35 25.99
C TYR A 512 -2.66 1.39 25.67
N PRO A 513 -3.14 2.18 26.66
CA PRO A 513 -4.17 3.19 26.42
C PRO A 513 -3.59 4.38 25.64
N VAL A 514 -4.28 4.80 24.56
CA VAL A 514 -3.93 6.01 23.80
C VAL A 514 -5.04 7.05 23.99
N PRO A 515 -4.84 8.10 24.81
CA PRO A 515 -5.81 9.17 24.95
C PRO A 515 -5.87 10.03 23.68
N VAL A 516 -7.07 10.30 23.19
CA VAL A 516 -7.34 10.97 21.91
C VAL A 516 -8.25 12.18 22.11
N SER A 517 -7.97 13.26 21.37
CA SER A 517 -8.81 14.44 21.25
C SER A 517 -8.95 14.83 19.78
N TYR A 518 -10.17 14.83 19.26
CA TYR A 518 -10.42 15.13 17.85
C TYR A 518 -10.47 16.64 17.58
N VAL A 519 -9.70 17.10 16.59
CA VAL A 519 -9.59 18.50 16.16
C VAL A 519 -10.19 18.61 14.76
N VAL A 520 -11.22 19.43 14.60
CA VAL A 520 -11.97 19.57 13.34
C VAL A 520 -11.29 20.62 12.45
N VAL A 521 -10.97 20.26 11.21
CA VAL A 521 -10.14 21.06 10.28
C VAL A 521 -10.89 21.38 8.97
N GLY A 522 -10.74 22.62 8.49
CA GLY A 522 -11.30 23.12 7.22
C GLY A 522 -12.39 24.20 7.39
N ASP A 523 -12.46 25.14 6.44
CA ASP A 523 -13.49 26.20 6.41
C ASP A 523 -14.80 25.77 5.73
N GLY A 524 -14.70 24.82 4.78
CA GLY A 524 -15.79 24.33 3.96
C GLY A 524 -16.11 25.19 2.72
N VAL A 525 -15.16 26.01 2.21
CA VAL A 525 -15.46 27.02 1.17
C VAL A 525 -14.48 27.09 -0.02
N LYS A 526 -13.16 26.86 0.11
CA LYS A 526 -12.20 27.15 -1.01
C LYS A 526 -11.02 26.18 -1.19
N ASN A 527 -10.45 26.19 -2.41
CA ASN A 527 -9.17 25.55 -2.81
C ASN A 527 -8.21 26.53 -3.53
N PRO A 528 -6.87 26.36 -3.42
CA PRO A 528 -5.85 27.16 -4.12
C PRO A 528 -5.40 26.57 -5.48
N SER A 529 -4.61 27.33 -6.27
CA SER A 529 -4.19 26.96 -7.64
C SER A 529 -2.69 26.62 -7.76
N TYR A 530 -2.38 25.44 -8.31
CA TYR A 530 -1.00 25.03 -8.67
C TYR A 530 -0.33 25.94 -9.72
N GLY A 531 -1.11 26.62 -10.57
CA GLY A 531 -0.55 27.58 -11.54
C GLY A 531 -0.02 28.83 -10.85
N GLU A 532 -0.76 29.33 -9.87
CA GLU A 532 -0.39 30.46 -9.02
C GLU A 532 0.82 30.13 -8.14
N LEU A 533 0.89 28.92 -7.58
CA LEU A 533 2.03 28.46 -6.78
C LEU A 533 3.36 28.49 -7.57
N VAL A 534 3.32 28.11 -8.86
CA VAL A 534 4.48 28.17 -9.76
C VAL A 534 4.80 29.61 -10.18
N GLN A 535 3.77 30.44 -10.41
CA GLN A 535 3.91 31.85 -10.74
C GLN A 535 4.65 32.61 -9.61
N ARG A 536 4.27 32.37 -8.35
CA ARG A 536 4.87 33.01 -7.16
C ARG A 536 6.35 32.65 -6.95
N VAL A 537 6.79 31.44 -7.38
CA VAL A 537 8.22 31.08 -7.40
C VAL A 537 8.95 31.82 -8.53
N ALA A 538 8.36 31.90 -9.72
CA ALA A 538 8.94 32.66 -10.85
C ALA A 538 9.05 34.18 -10.56
N GLU A 539 8.15 34.70 -9.74
CA GLU A 539 8.11 36.11 -9.30
C GLU A 539 8.95 36.39 -8.05
N GLY A 540 9.53 35.36 -7.42
CA GLY A 540 10.42 35.49 -6.25
C GLY A 540 9.70 35.74 -4.92
N GLU A 541 8.39 35.48 -4.83
CA GLU A 541 7.66 35.47 -3.55
C GLU A 541 7.92 34.19 -2.73
N LEU A 542 8.38 33.12 -3.39
CA LEU A 542 8.64 31.80 -2.78
C LEU A 542 9.98 31.25 -3.31
N ASP A 543 10.90 30.88 -2.40
CA ASP A 543 12.21 30.30 -2.79
C ASP A 543 12.10 28.95 -3.52
N ALA A 544 11.03 28.19 -3.25
CA ALA A 544 10.68 26.95 -3.94
C ALA A 544 9.19 26.60 -3.76
N ALA A 545 8.65 25.81 -4.69
CA ALA A 545 7.35 25.15 -4.54
C ALA A 545 7.55 23.63 -4.58
N VAL A 546 6.96 22.91 -3.62
CA VAL A 546 7.10 21.46 -3.46
C VAL A 546 5.72 20.82 -3.47
N GLY A 547 5.52 19.81 -4.32
CA GLY A 547 4.27 19.07 -4.44
C GLY A 547 4.19 18.25 -5.72
N ASP A 548 3.00 17.77 -6.05
CA ASP A 548 2.66 17.04 -7.28
C ASP A 548 2.55 17.95 -8.53
N ILE A 549 3.54 18.84 -8.70
CA ILE A 549 3.59 19.82 -9.78
C ILE A 549 4.11 19.14 -11.06
N SER A 550 3.21 18.72 -11.94
CA SER A 550 3.56 18.06 -13.21
C SER A 550 4.49 18.92 -14.08
N ILE A 551 5.60 18.30 -14.51
CA ILE A 551 6.69 18.92 -15.28
C ILE A 551 6.26 19.08 -16.75
N VAL A 552 5.54 20.17 -17.03
CA VAL A 552 5.04 20.48 -18.38
C VAL A 552 5.78 21.65 -19.01
N THR A 553 5.94 21.62 -20.34
CA THR A 553 6.78 22.54 -21.14
C THR A 553 6.48 24.03 -20.97
N ASN A 554 5.30 24.40 -20.44
CA ASN A 554 4.97 25.79 -20.15
C ASN A 554 5.51 26.25 -18.77
N ARG A 555 5.62 25.35 -17.80
CA ARG A 555 6.16 25.64 -16.45
C ARG A 555 7.70 25.62 -16.44
N THR A 556 8.31 24.69 -17.17
CA THR A 556 9.78 24.60 -17.36
C THR A 556 10.39 25.75 -18.18
N ARG A 557 9.62 26.83 -18.43
CA ARG A 557 10.07 28.08 -19.04
C ARG A 557 10.17 29.23 -18.03
N VAL A 558 9.60 29.05 -16.83
CA VAL A 558 9.48 30.10 -15.80
C VAL A 558 10.04 29.66 -14.44
N VAL A 559 10.10 28.36 -14.16
CA VAL A 559 10.83 27.78 -13.02
C VAL A 559 11.59 26.51 -13.42
N ASP A 560 12.70 26.25 -12.76
CA ASP A 560 13.43 24.98 -12.88
C ASP A 560 12.76 23.88 -12.02
N PHE A 561 12.94 22.62 -12.44
CA PHE A 561 12.38 21.44 -11.78
C PHE A 561 13.49 20.45 -11.41
N THR A 562 13.34 19.78 -10.27
CA THR A 562 14.13 18.59 -9.93
C THR A 562 13.81 17.45 -10.90
N GLN A 563 14.68 16.43 -10.98
CA GLN A 563 14.36 15.21 -11.72
C GLN A 563 13.02 14.60 -11.27
N PRO A 564 12.21 14.05 -12.20
CA PRO A 564 10.98 13.36 -11.86
C PRO A 564 11.29 12.13 -10.99
N TYR A 565 10.47 11.94 -9.95
CA TYR A 565 10.67 10.95 -8.91
C TYR A 565 9.61 9.82 -8.91
N VAL A 566 8.71 9.85 -9.90
CA VAL A 566 7.75 8.82 -10.31
C VAL A 566 7.67 8.90 -11.84
N GLU A 567 7.57 7.76 -12.52
CA GLU A 567 7.29 7.70 -13.96
C GLU A 567 5.79 7.48 -14.21
N SER A 568 5.18 8.31 -15.06
CA SER A 568 3.84 8.09 -15.63
C SER A 568 3.92 7.00 -16.71
N GLY A 569 3.23 5.88 -16.51
CA GLY A 569 3.39 4.67 -17.32
C GLY A 569 2.73 4.73 -18.70
N LEU A 570 3.49 5.04 -19.75
CA LEU A 570 3.01 5.02 -21.14
C LEU A 570 2.69 3.59 -21.63
N VAL A 571 1.40 3.28 -21.79
CA VAL A 571 0.91 2.03 -22.41
C VAL A 571 0.80 2.18 -23.92
N ILE A 572 1.49 1.32 -24.68
CA ILE A 572 1.43 1.29 -26.15
C ILE A 572 0.29 0.38 -26.62
N VAL A 573 -0.79 0.97 -27.11
CA VAL A 573 -1.88 0.26 -27.80
C VAL A 573 -1.54 0.12 -29.29
N THR A 574 -1.65 -1.09 -29.85
CA THR A 574 -1.43 -1.33 -31.29
C THR A 574 -2.73 -1.66 -32.01
N ALA A 575 -2.99 -1.01 -33.15
CA ALA A 575 -4.20 -1.25 -33.92
C ALA A 575 -4.10 -2.55 -34.74
N VAL A 576 -4.93 -3.55 -34.39
CA VAL A 576 -5.09 -4.77 -35.18
C VAL A 576 -5.80 -4.43 -36.49
N ARG A 577 -5.09 -4.53 -37.63
CA ARG A 577 -5.69 -4.36 -38.96
C ARG A 577 -6.45 -5.62 -39.38
N GLU A 578 -7.67 -5.43 -39.86
CA GLU A 578 -8.50 -6.49 -40.44
C GLU A 578 -7.81 -7.19 -41.63
N ARG A 579 -8.13 -8.46 -41.83
CA ARG A 579 -7.88 -9.18 -43.09
C ARG A 579 -9.21 -9.30 -43.85
N ALA A 580 -9.21 -8.87 -45.12
CA ALA A 580 -10.39 -8.88 -45.96
C ALA A 580 -11.11 -10.25 -46.00
N SER A 581 -12.44 -10.20 -46.12
CA SER A 581 -13.33 -11.36 -46.08
C SER A 581 -12.96 -12.43 -47.13
N SER A 582 -12.57 -13.62 -46.67
CA SER A 582 -12.35 -14.78 -47.55
C SER A 582 -13.68 -15.46 -47.86
N ALA A 583 -13.98 -15.64 -49.16
CA ALA A 583 -15.14 -16.39 -49.63
C ALA A 583 -15.18 -17.85 -49.15
N TRP A 584 -14.05 -18.39 -48.66
CA TRP A 584 -13.91 -19.75 -48.13
C TRP A 584 -14.00 -19.84 -46.60
N ALA A 585 -14.42 -18.77 -45.91
CA ALA A 585 -14.51 -18.74 -44.45
C ALA A 585 -15.36 -19.90 -43.86
N PHE A 586 -16.39 -20.35 -44.57
CA PHE A 586 -17.27 -21.45 -44.16
C PHE A 586 -16.59 -22.83 -44.04
N LEU A 587 -15.38 -23.01 -44.60
CA LEU A 587 -14.58 -24.24 -44.45
C LEU A 587 -13.64 -24.22 -43.23
N LYS A 588 -13.37 -23.05 -42.65
CA LYS A 588 -12.45 -22.88 -41.51
C LYS A 588 -12.81 -23.65 -40.21
N PRO A 589 -14.08 -23.98 -39.88
CA PRO A 589 -14.40 -24.68 -38.63
C PRO A 589 -13.73 -26.05 -38.44
N PHE A 590 -13.21 -26.67 -39.50
CA PHE A 590 -12.47 -27.93 -39.44
C PHE A 590 -11.13 -27.81 -40.17
N THR A 591 -10.08 -28.45 -39.63
CA THR A 591 -8.76 -28.50 -40.27
C THR A 591 -8.80 -29.34 -41.54
N GLY A 592 -7.85 -29.12 -42.46
CA GLY A 592 -7.74 -29.91 -43.70
C GLY A 592 -7.59 -31.42 -43.46
N GLU A 593 -7.05 -31.82 -42.30
CA GLU A 593 -6.93 -33.23 -41.90
C GLU A 593 -8.28 -33.84 -41.45
N MET A 594 -9.15 -33.07 -40.79
CA MET A 594 -10.51 -33.51 -40.48
C MET A 594 -11.36 -33.68 -41.75
N TRP A 595 -11.19 -32.80 -42.74
CA TRP A 595 -11.81 -32.96 -44.07
C TRP A 595 -11.27 -34.17 -44.85
N ALA A 596 -10.07 -34.67 -44.52
CA ALA A 596 -9.34 -35.69 -45.27
C ALA A 596 -9.03 -36.96 -44.45
N HIS A 597 -9.84 -37.29 -43.43
CA HIS A 597 -9.54 -38.34 -42.46
C HIS A 597 -9.29 -39.72 -43.10
N ARG A 598 -8.01 -40.12 -43.14
CA ARG A 598 -7.51 -41.35 -43.74
C ARG A 598 -7.75 -42.55 -42.83
N SER A 599 -8.88 -43.24 -43.00
CA SER A 599 -9.21 -44.47 -42.23
C SER A 599 -8.19 -45.59 -42.49
N ASN A 600 -7.25 -45.77 -41.58
CA ASN A 600 -6.19 -46.78 -41.68
C ASN A 600 -6.66 -48.13 -41.12
N THR A 601 -7.45 -48.86 -41.91
CA THR A 601 -7.91 -50.23 -41.59
C THR A 601 -7.49 -51.19 -42.69
N ASP A 602 -6.64 -52.16 -42.37
CA ASP A 602 -6.00 -53.04 -43.35
C ASP A 602 -6.96 -54.10 -43.91
N PHE A 603 -7.35 -53.96 -45.17
CA PHE A 603 -8.16 -54.93 -45.91
C PHE A 603 -7.74 -54.95 -47.38
N ARG A 604 -7.11 -56.06 -47.82
CA ARG A 604 -6.57 -56.22 -49.18
C ARG A 604 -7.66 -56.13 -50.26
N GLY A 605 -7.77 -54.97 -50.91
CA GLY A 605 -8.67 -54.71 -52.04
C GLY A 605 -8.17 -53.55 -52.91
N SER A 606 -8.66 -53.45 -54.15
CA SER A 606 -8.20 -52.40 -55.08
C SER A 606 -8.75 -51.02 -54.68
N PRO A 607 -7.89 -50.02 -54.39
CA PRO A 607 -8.31 -48.78 -53.73
C PRO A 607 -9.30 -47.94 -54.57
N ARG A 608 -9.20 -47.99 -55.91
CA ARG A 608 -10.13 -47.27 -56.81
C ARG A 608 -11.56 -47.80 -56.78
N LYS A 609 -11.81 -49.04 -56.34
CA LYS A 609 -13.17 -49.58 -56.19
C LYS A 609 -13.73 -49.37 -54.79
N GLN A 610 -12.91 -49.44 -53.75
CA GLN A 610 -13.36 -49.25 -52.36
C GLN A 610 -13.71 -47.80 -52.04
N LEU A 611 -12.93 -46.80 -52.48
CA LEU A 611 -13.26 -45.39 -52.29
C LEU A 611 -14.62 -45.03 -52.90
N VAL A 612 -14.86 -45.48 -54.14
CA VAL A 612 -16.16 -45.33 -54.81
C VAL A 612 -17.25 -46.05 -54.03
N THR A 613 -17.04 -47.30 -53.59
CA THR A 613 -18.08 -48.07 -52.88
C THR A 613 -18.45 -47.45 -51.52
N VAL A 614 -17.50 -46.93 -50.75
CA VAL A 614 -17.77 -46.33 -49.42
C VAL A 614 -18.46 -44.96 -49.54
N PHE A 615 -18.01 -44.11 -50.47
CA PHE A 615 -18.74 -42.88 -50.79
C PHE A 615 -20.14 -43.20 -51.33
N TRP A 616 -20.26 -44.15 -52.26
CA TRP A 616 -21.54 -44.56 -52.81
C TRP A 616 -22.48 -45.13 -51.75
N PHE A 617 -22.01 -45.90 -50.76
CA PHE A 617 -22.85 -46.39 -49.67
C PHE A 617 -23.36 -45.23 -48.78
N SER A 618 -22.46 -44.32 -48.39
CA SER A 618 -22.79 -43.15 -47.54
C SER A 618 -23.74 -42.16 -48.24
N PHE A 619 -23.60 -42.01 -49.55
CA PHE A 619 -24.38 -41.08 -50.39
C PHE A 619 -25.73 -41.69 -50.81
N SER A 620 -25.76 -43.01 -51.03
CA SER A 620 -26.96 -43.77 -51.43
C SER A 620 -27.93 -43.98 -50.26
N THR A 621 -27.43 -44.26 -49.05
CA THR A 621 -28.27 -44.44 -47.85
C THR A 621 -29.12 -43.21 -47.51
N MET A 622 -28.65 -42.01 -47.82
CA MET A 622 -29.41 -40.76 -47.67
C MET A 622 -30.67 -40.71 -48.57
N PHE A 623 -30.68 -41.43 -49.70
CA PHE A 623 -31.82 -41.49 -50.63
C PHE A 623 -32.67 -42.75 -50.49
N PHE A 624 -32.10 -43.88 -50.06
CA PHE A 624 -32.85 -45.13 -49.89
C PHE A 624 -33.73 -45.20 -48.63
N ALA A 625 -33.78 -44.13 -47.82
CA ALA A 625 -34.69 -44.02 -46.68
C ALA A 625 -36.18 -44.17 -47.05
N HIS A 626 -36.56 -43.94 -48.31
CA HIS A 626 -37.94 -44.12 -48.80
C HIS A 626 -38.10 -45.27 -49.81
N ARG A 627 -37.40 -46.39 -49.62
CA ARG A 627 -37.76 -47.67 -50.26
C ARG A 627 -38.10 -48.73 -49.20
N GLU A 628 -39.38 -49.04 -49.07
CA GLU A 628 -39.87 -50.00 -48.08
C GLU A 628 -39.35 -51.43 -48.31
N ASN A 629 -39.25 -52.17 -47.20
CA ASN A 629 -39.19 -53.64 -47.13
C ASN A 629 -37.94 -54.42 -47.58
N THR A 630 -36.76 -53.81 -47.78
CA THR A 630 -35.49 -54.57 -47.90
C THR A 630 -34.29 -53.99 -47.12
N VAL A 631 -34.45 -53.69 -45.83
CA VAL A 631 -33.33 -53.34 -44.92
C VAL A 631 -33.46 -54.09 -43.59
N SER A 632 -32.41 -54.81 -43.20
CA SER A 632 -32.34 -55.57 -41.94
C SER A 632 -32.35 -54.66 -40.70
N THR A 633 -32.66 -55.23 -39.53
CA THR A 633 -32.61 -54.53 -38.24
C THR A 633 -31.25 -53.87 -37.98
N LEU A 634 -30.16 -54.56 -38.32
CA LEU A 634 -28.79 -54.03 -38.24
C LEU A 634 -28.61 -52.80 -39.17
N GLY A 635 -29.12 -52.86 -40.40
CA GLY A 635 -29.05 -51.74 -41.35
C GLY A 635 -29.82 -50.52 -40.86
N ARG A 636 -30.98 -50.71 -40.22
CA ARG A 636 -31.75 -49.62 -39.59
C ARG A 636 -30.99 -49.00 -38.40
N LEU A 637 -30.34 -49.83 -37.58
CA LEU A 637 -29.51 -49.36 -36.45
C LEU A 637 -28.34 -48.50 -36.94
N VAL A 638 -27.62 -48.96 -37.98
CA VAL A 638 -26.53 -48.20 -38.61
C VAL A 638 -27.05 -46.87 -39.19
N LEU A 639 -28.23 -46.86 -39.82
CA LEU A 639 -28.81 -45.64 -40.38
C LEU A 639 -29.22 -44.64 -39.29
N ILE A 640 -29.75 -45.10 -38.15
CA ILE A 640 -30.02 -44.27 -36.97
C ILE A 640 -28.71 -43.70 -36.39
N ILE A 641 -27.68 -44.52 -36.20
CA ILE A 641 -26.38 -44.09 -35.69
C ILE A 641 -25.74 -43.07 -36.65
N TRP A 642 -25.84 -43.28 -37.96
CA TRP A 642 -25.26 -42.37 -38.96
C TRP A 642 -26.03 -41.05 -39.07
N LEU A 643 -27.37 -41.07 -38.98
CA LEU A 643 -28.18 -39.86 -38.81
C LEU A 643 -27.80 -39.10 -37.54
N PHE A 644 -27.56 -39.80 -36.43
CA PHE A 644 -27.11 -39.19 -35.17
C PHE A 644 -25.73 -38.54 -35.31
N VAL A 645 -24.80 -39.19 -36.01
CA VAL A 645 -23.48 -38.63 -36.37
C VAL A 645 -23.60 -37.39 -37.26
N VAL A 646 -24.49 -37.39 -38.26
CA VAL A 646 -24.75 -36.19 -39.09
C VAL A 646 -25.38 -35.06 -38.26
N LEU A 647 -26.27 -35.38 -37.33
CA LEU A 647 -26.87 -34.41 -36.41
C LEU A 647 -25.81 -33.79 -35.49
N ILE A 648 -24.89 -34.60 -34.95
CA ILE A 648 -23.72 -34.14 -34.18
C ILE A 648 -22.79 -33.28 -35.04
N ILE A 649 -22.48 -33.68 -36.28
CA ILE A 649 -21.61 -32.91 -37.18
C ILE A 649 -22.25 -31.56 -37.53
N ASN A 650 -23.54 -31.52 -37.89
CA ASN A 650 -24.22 -30.25 -38.17
C ASN A 650 -24.38 -29.38 -36.92
N SER A 651 -24.65 -29.98 -35.75
CA SER A 651 -24.72 -29.27 -34.47
C SER A 651 -23.36 -28.69 -34.04
N SER A 652 -22.27 -29.44 -34.23
CA SER A 652 -20.91 -28.97 -33.93
C SER A 652 -20.43 -27.93 -34.94
N TYR A 653 -20.81 -28.05 -36.22
CA TYR A 653 -20.58 -27.03 -37.24
C TYR A 653 -21.31 -25.73 -36.91
N THR A 654 -22.60 -25.79 -36.56
CA THR A 654 -23.36 -24.60 -36.14
C THR A 654 -22.80 -23.98 -34.85
N ALA A 655 -22.43 -24.77 -33.84
CA ALA A 655 -21.80 -24.27 -32.61
C ALA A 655 -20.42 -23.61 -32.85
N SER A 656 -19.62 -24.18 -33.75
CA SER A 656 -18.32 -23.62 -34.16
C SER A 656 -18.49 -22.36 -35.02
N LEU A 657 -19.53 -22.32 -35.86
CA LEU A 657 -19.86 -21.13 -36.64
C LEU A 657 -20.39 -20.00 -35.74
N THR A 658 -21.25 -20.29 -34.75
CA THR A 658 -21.71 -19.28 -33.78
C THR A 658 -20.59 -18.70 -32.94
N SER A 659 -19.64 -19.53 -32.48
CA SER A 659 -18.50 -19.03 -31.68
C SER A 659 -17.54 -18.18 -32.52
N ILE A 660 -17.27 -18.55 -33.78
CA ILE A 660 -16.47 -17.71 -34.69
C ILE A 660 -17.21 -16.41 -35.05
N LEU A 661 -18.53 -16.45 -35.30
CA LEU A 661 -19.31 -15.26 -35.64
C LEU A 661 -19.48 -14.31 -34.45
N THR A 662 -19.73 -14.80 -33.23
CA THR A 662 -19.79 -13.95 -32.02
C THR A 662 -18.45 -13.25 -31.77
N VAL A 663 -17.32 -13.95 -31.93
CA VAL A 663 -15.97 -13.36 -31.82
C VAL A 663 -15.71 -12.32 -32.91
N GLN A 664 -16.23 -12.49 -34.14
CA GLN A 664 -16.09 -11.47 -35.19
C GLN A 664 -17.05 -10.28 -35.01
N GLN A 665 -18.27 -10.48 -34.49
CA GLN A 665 -19.24 -9.40 -34.28
C GLN A 665 -18.86 -8.46 -33.12
N LEU A 666 -18.00 -8.89 -32.19
CA LEU A 666 -17.41 -8.04 -31.15
C LEU A 666 -16.45 -6.96 -31.70
N SER A 667 -16.11 -6.97 -33.00
CA SER A 667 -15.02 -6.15 -33.55
C SER A 667 -15.43 -4.94 -34.41
N THR A 668 -16.73 -4.67 -34.65
CA THR A 668 -17.14 -3.63 -35.64
C THR A 668 -18.39 -2.82 -35.25
N GLY A 669 -18.31 -1.48 -35.31
CA GLY A 669 -19.49 -0.60 -35.44
C GLY A 669 -19.45 0.79 -34.79
N ILE A 670 -18.89 1.81 -35.45
CA ILE A 670 -19.15 3.24 -35.18
C ILE A 670 -19.12 4.04 -36.50
N GLN A 671 -20.15 4.86 -36.79
CA GLN A 671 -20.07 6.16 -37.50
C GLN A 671 -21.44 6.90 -37.57
N GLY A 672 -21.42 8.24 -37.41
CA GLY A 672 -22.57 9.17 -37.59
C GLY A 672 -23.32 9.53 -36.29
N LEU A 673 -23.17 10.70 -35.64
CA LEU A 673 -23.46 12.12 -35.99
C LEU A 673 -24.98 12.45 -36.10
N ASP A 674 -25.52 13.57 -35.57
CA ASP A 674 -24.95 14.58 -34.65
C ASP A 674 -26.05 15.47 -34.00
N GLY A 675 -25.68 16.27 -32.97
CA GLY A 675 -26.46 17.40 -32.42
C GLY A 675 -27.44 17.09 -31.26
N LEU A 676 -27.77 18.01 -30.34
CA LEU A 676 -27.45 19.45 -30.20
C LEU A 676 -27.19 19.83 -28.72
N ILE A 677 -26.48 20.95 -28.50
CA ILE A 677 -26.11 21.46 -27.16
C ILE A 677 -27.18 22.42 -26.62
N ALA A 678 -27.43 22.36 -25.31
CA ALA A 678 -28.02 23.44 -24.52
C ALA A 678 -27.31 23.56 -23.16
N SER A 679 -27.10 24.79 -22.66
CA SER A 679 -26.28 25.09 -21.49
C SER A 679 -27.09 25.31 -20.20
N SER A 680 -26.47 24.99 -19.06
CA SER A 680 -26.77 25.59 -17.76
C SER A 680 -25.54 25.43 -16.84
N ASP A 681 -25.30 26.44 -16.00
CA ASP A 681 -24.14 26.53 -15.12
C ASP A 681 -24.51 26.12 -13.68
N PRO A 682 -23.69 25.31 -12.98
CA PRO A 682 -23.94 24.94 -11.58
C PRO A 682 -23.40 25.99 -10.61
N ILE A 683 -24.12 26.21 -9.51
CA ILE A 683 -23.70 27.06 -8.38
C ILE A 683 -22.86 26.21 -7.42
N GLY A 684 -21.61 26.60 -7.17
CA GLY A 684 -20.63 25.75 -6.50
C GLY A 684 -20.71 25.72 -4.97
N PHE A 685 -20.49 24.53 -4.42
CA PHE A 685 -20.07 24.28 -3.03
C PHE A 685 -18.82 23.38 -3.07
N GLN A 686 -17.78 23.68 -2.28
CA GLN A 686 -16.49 22.95 -2.31
C GLN A 686 -16.14 22.31 -0.96
N ASN A 687 -15.50 21.14 -1.02
CA ASN A 687 -14.97 20.40 0.13
C ASN A 687 -13.54 20.88 0.50
N PRO A 688 -13.12 20.76 1.77
CA PRO A 688 -11.79 21.16 2.24
C PRO A 688 -10.65 20.30 1.67
N SER A 689 -9.45 20.87 1.57
CA SER A 689 -8.27 20.19 1.03
C SER A 689 -7.60 19.26 2.03
N TYR A 690 -7.52 17.97 1.69
CA TYR A 690 -6.72 16.97 2.40
C TYR A 690 -5.21 17.26 2.39
N GLY A 691 -4.73 18.15 1.51
CA GLY A 691 -3.34 18.61 1.53
C GLY A 691 -3.02 19.40 2.80
N GLU A 692 -3.90 20.32 3.20
CA GLU A 692 -3.74 21.13 4.42
C GLU A 692 -3.77 20.25 5.67
N LEU A 693 -4.75 19.32 5.76
CA LEU A 693 -4.88 18.41 6.89
C LEU A 693 -3.62 17.54 7.10
N VAL A 694 -2.99 17.09 6.01
CA VAL A 694 -1.72 16.34 6.06
C VAL A 694 -0.53 17.25 6.39
N GLN A 695 -0.48 18.46 5.83
CA GLN A 695 0.58 19.42 6.10
C GLN A 695 0.65 19.79 7.60
N ARG A 696 -0.50 20.02 8.24
CA ARG A 696 -0.60 20.27 9.69
C ARG A 696 -0.09 19.10 10.55
N VAL A 697 -0.17 17.86 10.07
CA VAL A 697 0.46 16.70 10.75
C VAL A 697 1.98 16.75 10.57
N ALA A 698 2.47 17.01 9.36
CA ALA A 698 3.91 17.12 9.08
C ALA A 698 4.59 18.28 9.85
N GLU A 699 3.87 19.37 10.09
CA GLU A 699 4.32 20.55 10.84
C GLU A 699 4.21 20.39 12.38
N GLY A 700 3.60 19.30 12.87
CA GLY A 700 3.41 19.06 14.30
C GLY A 700 2.27 19.86 14.95
N GLU A 701 1.44 20.55 14.18
CA GLU A 701 0.17 21.12 14.68
C GLU A 701 -0.83 20.03 15.05
N LEU A 702 -0.73 18.86 14.44
CA LEU A 702 -1.53 17.67 14.71
C LEU A 702 -0.61 16.46 14.93
N ASP A 703 -1.07 15.55 15.78
CA ASP A 703 -0.28 14.36 16.16
C ASP A 703 -0.61 13.18 15.21
N ALA A 704 -1.81 13.19 14.60
CA ALA A 704 -2.21 12.38 13.45
C ALA A 704 -3.41 13.02 12.72
N ALA A 705 -3.81 12.48 11.56
CA ALA A 705 -5.06 12.79 10.88
C ALA A 705 -5.84 11.52 10.50
N VAL A 706 -7.15 11.55 10.77
CA VAL A 706 -8.09 10.42 10.60
C VAL A 706 -9.23 10.82 9.68
N GLY A 707 -9.44 10.02 8.65
CA GLY A 707 -10.45 10.21 7.63
C GLY A 707 -10.20 9.32 6.43
N ASP A 708 -10.95 9.57 5.38
CA ASP A 708 -10.88 9.00 4.03
C ASP A 708 -9.66 9.51 3.23
N ILE A 709 -8.47 9.48 3.84
CA ILE A 709 -7.26 10.07 3.25
C ILE A 709 -6.64 9.07 2.28
N SER A 710 -6.91 9.23 0.98
CA SER A 710 -6.30 8.42 -0.08
C SER A 710 -4.77 8.48 -0.02
N ILE A 711 -4.12 7.32 0.01
CA ILE A 711 -2.66 7.19 0.10
C ILE A 711 -2.06 7.53 -1.28
N VAL A 712 -1.35 8.66 -1.36
CA VAL A 712 -0.73 9.17 -2.59
C VAL A 712 0.68 9.70 -2.34
N THR A 713 1.56 9.59 -3.34
CA THR A 713 3.01 9.82 -3.23
C THR A 713 3.43 11.21 -2.77
N ASN A 714 2.58 12.24 -2.93
CA ASN A 714 2.86 13.57 -2.37
C ASN A 714 2.76 13.55 -0.83
N ARG A 715 1.77 12.84 -0.27
CA ARG A 715 1.52 12.76 1.18
C ARG A 715 2.54 11.86 1.89
N THR A 716 2.87 10.69 1.32
CA THR A 716 3.82 9.72 1.89
C THR A 716 5.28 10.20 1.99
N ARG A 717 5.56 11.44 1.57
CA ARG A 717 6.87 12.11 1.71
C ARG A 717 7.01 12.90 3.00
N VAL A 718 5.90 13.39 3.52
CA VAL A 718 5.84 14.33 4.67
C VAL A 718 5.20 13.70 5.90
N VAL A 719 4.35 12.69 5.71
CA VAL A 719 3.71 11.89 6.77
C VAL A 719 3.84 10.40 6.43
N ASP A 720 3.90 9.56 7.46
CA ASP A 720 3.75 8.11 7.28
C ASP A 720 2.27 7.72 7.38
N PHE A 721 1.88 6.68 6.66
CA PHE A 721 0.52 6.15 6.67
C PHE A 721 0.47 4.78 7.31
N THR A 722 -0.68 4.44 7.90
CA THR A 722 -0.99 3.04 8.20
C THR A 722 -1.12 2.22 6.91
N GLN A 723 -1.11 0.89 7.05
CA GLN A 723 -1.72 0.01 6.05
C GLN A 723 -3.15 0.52 5.69
N PRO A 724 -3.58 0.36 4.43
CA PRO A 724 -4.90 0.83 4.01
C PRO A 724 -5.99 0.05 4.74
N TYR A 725 -6.97 0.77 5.30
CA TYR A 725 -8.13 0.17 5.97
C TYR A 725 -9.36 0.06 5.05
N VAL A 726 -9.27 0.60 3.83
CA VAL A 726 -10.21 0.44 2.72
C VAL A 726 -9.41 0.47 1.42
N GLU A 727 -9.68 -0.46 0.50
CA GLU A 727 -9.22 -0.36 -0.90
C GLU A 727 -10.07 0.68 -1.64
N SER A 728 -9.43 1.57 -2.40
CA SER A 728 -10.10 2.62 -3.16
C SER A 728 -9.55 2.69 -4.58
N GLY A 729 -10.35 2.20 -5.53
CA GLY A 729 -10.11 2.33 -6.96
C GLY A 729 -11.09 3.29 -7.62
N LEU A 730 -10.67 3.96 -8.70
CA LEU A 730 -11.56 4.71 -9.56
C LEU A 730 -12.42 3.74 -10.38
N VAL A 731 -13.73 3.96 -10.35
CA VAL A 731 -14.73 3.21 -11.12
C VAL A 731 -15.58 4.13 -11.99
N ILE A 732 -16.17 3.56 -13.05
CA ILE A 732 -17.04 4.28 -13.98
C ILE A 732 -18.49 3.93 -13.67
N VAL A 733 -19.35 4.93 -13.45
CA VAL A 733 -20.80 4.77 -13.22
C VAL A 733 -21.58 5.27 -14.43
N THR A 734 -22.51 4.45 -14.94
CA THR A 734 -23.39 4.83 -16.07
C THR A 734 -24.85 4.43 -15.82
N ALA A 735 -25.76 5.01 -16.60
CA ALA A 735 -27.19 4.69 -16.55
C ALA A 735 -27.55 3.54 -17.50
N VAL A 736 -28.30 2.56 -17.00
CA VAL A 736 -28.73 1.40 -17.80
C VAL A 736 -29.88 1.80 -18.73
N ARG A 737 -29.75 1.52 -20.03
CA ARG A 737 -30.78 1.76 -21.06
C ARG A 737 -31.06 0.48 -21.83
N GLU A 738 -32.21 -0.13 -21.58
CA GLU A 738 -32.68 -1.29 -22.35
C GLU A 738 -33.12 -0.90 -23.77
N ARG A 739 -32.78 -1.73 -24.77
CA ARG A 739 -33.30 -1.57 -26.14
C ARG A 739 -34.58 -2.39 -26.31
N ALA A 740 -35.65 -1.74 -26.76
CA ALA A 740 -36.92 -2.40 -27.05
C ALA A 740 -36.76 -3.50 -28.14
N SER A 741 -37.29 -4.70 -27.87
CA SER A 741 -37.22 -5.84 -28.79
C SER A 741 -37.92 -5.57 -30.12
N SER A 742 -37.26 -5.91 -31.24
CA SER A 742 -37.81 -5.69 -32.58
C SER A 742 -38.52 -6.93 -33.14
N ALA A 743 -39.85 -6.89 -33.28
CA ALA A 743 -40.69 -7.99 -33.78
C ALA A 743 -40.37 -8.55 -35.19
N TRP A 744 -39.49 -7.87 -35.94
CA TRP A 744 -38.99 -8.27 -37.26
C TRP A 744 -37.56 -8.86 -37.21
N ALA A 745 -37.06 -9.24 -36.03
CA ALA A 745 -35.69 -9.72 -35.83
C ALA A 745 -35.30 -10.88 -36.76
N PHE A 746 -36.26 -11.75 -37.12
CA PHE A 746 -36.04 -12.91 -38.01
C PHE A 746 -35.59 -12.55 -39.44
N LEU A 747 -35.78 -11.31 -39.91
CA LEU A 747 -35.28 -10.88 -41.23
C LEU A 747 -33.85 -10.32 -41.20
N LYS A 748 -33.36 -9.91 -40.01
CA LYS A 748 -32.01 -9.31 -39.82
C LYS A 748 -30.80 -10.22 -40.13
N PRO A 749 -30.83 -11.56 -40.02
CA PRO A 749 -29.66 -12.41 -40.23
C PRO A 749 -29.00 -12.33 -41.61
N PHE A 750 -29.76 -11.96 -42.65
CA PHE A 750 -29.25 -11.80 -44.02
C PHE A 750 -29.68 -10.44 -44.60
N THR A 751 -28.81 -9.83 -45.43
CA THR A 751 -29.14 -8.61 -46.17
C THR A 751 -30.21 -8.88 -47.23
N GLY A 752 -30.93 -7.83 -47.66
CA GLY A 752 -31.91 -7.92 -48.75
C GLY A 752 -31.30 -8.48 -50.05
N GLU A 753 -30.03 -8.17 -50.31
CA GLU A 753 -29.25 -8.72 -51.43
C GLU A 753 -29.06 -10.24 -51.30
N MET A 754 -28.68 -10.74 -50.12
CA MET A 754 -28.53 -12.17 -49.87
C MET A 754 -29.85 -12.92 -50.00
N TRP A 755 -30.97 -12.35 -49.52
CA TRP A 755 -32.31 -12.90 -49.75
C TRP A 755 -32.66 -12.97 -51.26
N ALA A 756 -32.36 -11.91 -52.02
CA ALA A 756 -32.61 -11.85 -53.46
C ALA A 756 -31.77 -12.85 -54.26
N VAL A 757 -30.46 -12.93 -53.99
CA VAL A 757 -29.53 -13.90 -54.63
C VAL A 757 -29.95 -15.34 -54.31
N THR A 758 -30.27 -15.63 -53.04
CA THR A 758 -30.74 -16.95 -52.61
C THR A 758 -32.02 -17.34 -53.35
N GLY A 759 -33.02 -16.45 -53.39
CA GLY A 759 -34.27 -16.66 -54.13
C GLY A 759 -34.05 -16.90 -55.63
N GLY A 760 -33.15 -16.13 -56.26
CA GLY A 760 -32.77 -16.32 -57.66
C GLY A 760 -32.17 -17.70 -57.94
N PHE A 761 -31.26 -18.17 -57.08
CA PHE A 761 -30.65 -19.49 -57.23
C PHE A 761 -31.64 -20.64 -57.01
N PHE A 762 -32.61 -20.52 -56.10
CA PHE A 762 -33.70 -21.49 -55.96
C PHE A 762 -34.48 -21.67 -57.27
N LEU A 763 -34.78 -20.59 -57.99
CA LEU A 763 -35.48 -20.66 -59.27
C LEU A 763 -34.59 -21.21 -60.40
N PHE A 764 -33.33 -20.80 -60.44
CA PHE A 764 -32.36 -21.29 -61.43
C PHE A 764 -32.13 -22.80 -61.32
N VAL A 765 -31.87 -23.33 -60.12
CA VAL A 765 -31.64 -24.76 -59.91
C VAL A 765 -32.93 -25.57 -60.17
N GLY A 766 -34.10 -25.02 -59.87
CA GLY A 766 -35.39 -25.59 -60.28
C GLY A 766 -35.51 -25.77 -61.78
N ALA A 767 -35.18 -24.73 -62.55
CA ALA A 767 -35.16 -24.79 -64.01
C ALA A 767 -34.12 -25.80 -64.54
N VAL A 768 -32.94 -25.89 -63.94
CA VAL A 768 -31.89 -26.86 -64.32
C VAL A 768 -32.34 -28.30 -64.06
N VAL A 769 -32.86 -28.60 -62.86
CA VAL A 769 -33.38 -29.95 -62.55
C VAL A 769 -34.57 -30.29 -63.45
N TRP A 770 -35.45 -29.32 -63.72
CA TRP A 770 -36.55 -29.49 -64.69
C TRP A 770 -36.04 -29.85 -66.08
N VAL A 771 -35.05 -29.14 -66.65
CA VAL A 771 -34.46 -29.51 -67.96
C VAL A 771 -33.88 -30.93 -67.94
N LEU A 772 -33.21 -31.32 -66.85
CA LEU A 772 -32.56 -32.64 -66.72
C LEU A 772 -33.53 -33.80 -66.47
N GLU A 773 -34.70 -33.55 -65.86
CA GLU A 773 -35.74 -34.55 -65.57
C GLU A 773 -36.86 -34.60 -66.64
N HIS A 774 -37.22 -33.48 -67.26
CA HIS A 774 -38.36 -33.35 -68.19
C HIS A 774 -38.35 -34.38 -69.34
N ARG A 775 -37.17 -34.72 -69.85
CA ARG A 775 -37.02 -35.73 -70.90
C ARG A 775 -37.28 -37.15 -70.40
N SER A 776 -36.97 -37.45 -69.14
CA SER A 776 -36.85 -38.81 -68.59
C SER A 776 -37.94 -39.20 -67.59
N ASN A 777 -38.58 -38.22 -66.96
CA ASN A 777 -39.48 -38.39 -65.83
C ASN A 777 -40.92 -37.98 -66.19
N THR A 778 -41.90 -38.76 -65.74
CA THR A 778 -43.32 -38.51 -66.05
C THR A 778 -43.95 -37.44 -65.14
N ASP A 779 -43.45 -37.28 -63.91
CA ASP A 779 -44.04 -36.38 -62.91
C ASP A 779 -43.84 -34.89 -63.27
N PHE A 780 -42.79 -34.59 -64.03
CA PHE A 780 -42.48 -33.25 -64.57
C PHE A 780 -43.16 -32.96 -65.92
N ARG A 781 -44.09 -33.82 -66.37
CA ARG A 781 -44.89 -33.63 -67.60
C ARG A 781 -46.33 -33.19 -67.29
N GLY A 782 -46.87 -32.32 -68.15
CA GLY A 782 -48.23 -31.80 -68.04
C GLY A 782 -48.40 -30.52 -68.84
N SER A 783 -49.53 -29.82 -68.65
CA SER A 783 -49.73 -28.48 -69.23
C SER A 783 -48.70 -27.46 -68.70
N PRO A 784 -48.34 -26.40 -69.45
CA PRO A 784 -47.31 -25.44 -69.03
C PRO A 784 -47.53 -24.81 -67.65
N ARG A 785 -48.80 -24.56 -67.27
CA ARG A 785 -49.15 -24.07 -65.93
C ARG A 785 -48.85 -25.10 -64.82
N LYS A 786 -49.11 -26.39 -65.07
CA LYS A 786 -48.77 -27.46 -64.10
C LYS A 786 -47.25 -27.60 -63.97
N GLN A 787 -46.51 -27.47 -65.09
CA GLN A 787 -45.04 -27.58 -65.10
C GLN A 787 -44.37 -26.41 -64.37
N LEU A 788 -44.80 -25.17 -64.59
CA LEU A 788 -44.30 -24.05 -63.79
C LEU A 788 -44.59 -24.26 -62.30
N VAL A 789 -45.81 -24.68 -61.93
CA VAL A 789 -46.14 -24.99 -60.53
C VAL A 789 -45.25 -26.08 -59.95
N THR A 790 -44.94 -27.17 -60.68
CA THR A 790 -44.02 -28.18 -60.16
C THR A 790 -42.57 -27.69 -60.06
N VAL A 791 -42.09 -26.81 -60.95
CA VAL A 791 -40.77 -26.17 -60.82
C VAL A 791 -40.68 -25.33 -59.53
N PHE A 792 -41.61 -24.39 -59.34
CA PHE A 792 -41.63 -23.53 -58.15
C PHE A 792 -41.81 -24.34 -56.86
N TRP A 793 -42.73 -25.32 -56.86
CA TRP A 793 -42.99 -26.17 -55.70
C TRP A 793 -41.80 -27.06 -55.35
N PHE A 794 -41.19 -27.71 -56.35
CA PHE A 794 -40.03 -28.56 -56.16
C PHE A 794 -38.86 -27.77 -55.59
N SER A 795 -38.48 -26.64 -56.20
CA SER A 795 -37.43 -25.76 -55.66
C SER A 795 -37.69 -25.36 -54.22
N PHE A 796 -38.89 -24.86 -53.91
CA PHE A 796 -39.24 -24.42 -52.57
C PHE A 796 -39.21 -25.58 -51.56
N SER A 797 -39.65 -26.79 -51.96
CA SER A 797 -39.61 -27.98 -51.13
C SER A 797 -38.17 -28.42 -50.75
N THR A 798 -37.17 -28.16 -51.61
CA THR A 798 -35.76 -28.47 -51.28
C THR A 798 -35.25 -27.65 -50.09
N MET A 799 -35.73 -26.42 -49.88
CA MET A 799 -35.32 -25.56 -48.77
C MET A 799 -35.65 -26.17 -47.40
N PHE A 800 -36.77 -26.90 -47.32
CA PHE A 800 -37.28 -27.52 -46.09
C PHE A 800 -37.03 -29.04 -46.05
N PHE A 801 -36.13 -29.56 -46.92
CA PHE A 801 -35.87 -30.99 -47.15
C PHE A 801 -37.11 -31.83 -47.54
N ALA A 802 -38.25 -31.19 -47.80
CA ALA A 802 -39.57 -31.79 -47.97
C ALA A 802 -39.91 -32.18 -49.43
N HIS A 803 -38.89 -32.53 -50.22
CA HIS A 803 -39.05 -32.94 -51.62
C HIS A 803 -39.89 -34.22 -51.73
N ARG A 804 -40.82 -34.27 -52.71
CA ARG A 804 -41.80 -35.36 -52.84
C ARG A 804 -41.71 -36.11 -54.16
N GLU A 805 -41.19 -35.47 -55.21
CA GLU A 805 -40.99 -36.02 -56.54
C GLU A 805 -39.62 -36.71 -56.65
N ASN A 806 -39.61 -37.97 -57.10
CA ASN A 806 -38.39 -38.76 -57.24
C ASN A 806 -37.62 -38.36 -58.51
N THR A 807 -36.36 -37.91 -58.36
CA THR A 807 -35.47 -37.66 -59.51
C THR A 807 -34.95 -38.97 -60.09
N VAL A 808 -35.03 -39.13 -61.42
CA VAL A 808 -34.65 -40.35 -62.15
C VAL A 808 -33.32 -40.20 -62.88
N SER A 809 -32.96 -38.97 -63.29
CA SER A 809 -31.73 -38.65 -64.00
C SER A 809 -30.50 -38.72 -63.09
N THR A 810 -29.44 -39.37 -63.54
CA THR A 810 -28.15 -39.41 -62.82
C THR A 810 -27.51 -38.04 -62.69
N LEU A 811 -27.65 -37.20 -63.73
CA LEU A 811 -27.20 -35.80 -63.72
C LEU A 811 -28.11 -34.93 -62.83
N GLY A 812 -29.43 -35.16 -62.88
CA GLY A 812 -30.40 -34.48 -62.01
C GLY A 812 -30.10 -34.70 -60.53
N ARG A 813 -29.82 -35.95 -60.14
CA ARG A 813 -29.37 -36.30 -58.78
C ARG A 813 -28.07 -35.62 -58.38
N LEU A 814 -27.06 -35.60 -59.26
CA LEU A 814 -25.77 -34.96 -58.94
C LEU A 814 -25.92 -33.45 -58.69
N VAL A 815 -26.70 -32.75 -59.52
CA VAL A 815 -27.04 -31.33 -59.30
C VAL A 815 -27.82 -31.14 -58.00
N LEU A 816 -28.84 -31.96 -57.76
CA LEU A 816 -29.69 -31.86 -56.58
C LEU A 816 -28.92 -32.09 -55.26
N ILE A 817 -27.92 -32.96 -55.23
CA ILE A 817 -27.20 -33.24 -53.98
C ILE A 817 -26.16 -32.15 -53.67
N ILE A 818 -25.51 -31.58 -54.69
CA ILE A 818 -24.70 -30.37 -54.53
C ILE A 818 -25.60 -29.22 -54.03
N TRP A 819 -26.83 -29.11 -54.56
CA TRP A 819 -27.80 -28.11 -54.10
C TRP A 819 -28.25 -28.31 -52.65
N LEU A 820 -28.58 -29.54 -52.23
CA LEU A 820 -28.94 -29.83 -50.83
C LEU A 820 -27.81 -29.50 -49.85
N PHE A 821 -26.54 -29.66 -50.25
CA PHE A 821 -25.39 -29.24 -49.45
C PHE A 821 -25.29 -27.71 -49.32
N VAL A 822 -25.57 -26.96 -50.40
CA VAL A 822 -25.65 -25.48 -50.35
C VAL A 822 -26.82 -25.01 -49.46
N VAL A 823 -27.99 -25.63 -49.59
CA VAL A 823 -29.18 -25.35 -48.76
C VAL A 823 -28.89 -25.62 -47.27
N LEU A 824 -28.17 -26.69 -46.95
CA LEU A 824 -27.74 -27.00 -45.58
C LEU A 824 -26.87 -25.89 -45.00
N ILE A 825 -25.86 -25.40 -45.75
CA ILE A 825 -24.98 -24.31 -45.32
C ILE A 825 -25.78 -23.01 -45.09
N ILE A 826 -26.70 -22.66 -46.00
CA ILE A 826 -27.54 -21.46 -45.87
C ILE A 826 -28.42 -21.53 -44.62
N ASN A 827 -29.08 -22.67 -44.36
CA ASN A 827 -29.96 -22.83 -43.20
C ASN A 827 -29.17 -22.82 -41.87
N SER A 828 -28.03 -23.51 -41.81
CA SER A 828 -27.14 -23.51 -40.64
C SER A 828 -26.52 -22.13 -40.39
N SER A 829 -26.17 -21.37 -41.44
CA SER A 829 -25.67 -20.00 -41.34
C SER A 829 -26.74 -19.00 -40.88
N TYR A 830 -27.96 -19.10 -41.41
CA TYR A 830 -29.11 -18.30 -40.94
C TYR A 830 -29.37 -18.54 -39.45
N THR A 831 -29.41 -19.81 -39.03
CA THR A 831 -29.67 -20.21 -37.64
C THR A 831 -28.59 -19.70 -36.71
N ALA A 832 -27.31 -19.86 -37.06
CA ALA A 832 -26.18 -19.35 -36.28
C ALA A 832 -26.16 -17.82 -36.17
N SER A 833 -26.52 -17.12 -37.24
CA SER A 833 -26.55 -15.65 -37.26
C SER A 833 -27.73 -15.12 -36.43
N LEU A 834 -28.89 -15.78 -36.48
CA LEU A 834 -30.05 -15.41 -35.66
C LEU A 834 -29.81 -15.64 -34.17
N THR A 835 -29.18 -16.76 -33.77
CA THR A 835 -28.86 -17.00 -32.35
C THR A 835 -27.82 -16.02 -31.82
N SER A 836 -26.77 -15.70 -32.59
CA SER A 836 -25.80 -14.66 -32.25
C SER A 836 -26.46 -13.29 -32.04
N ILE A 837 -27.35 -12.88 -32.95
CA ILE A 837 -28.08 -11.61 -32.86
C ILE A 837 -29.01 -11.55 -31.63
N LEU A 838 -29.55 -12.68 -31.19
CA LEU A 838 -30.43 -12.76 -30.01
C LEU A 838 -29.65 -12.77 -28.69
N THR A 839 -28.46 -13.36 -28.62
CA THR A 839 -27.62 -13.32 -27.40
C THR A 839 -26.90 -11.97 -27.23
N VAL A 840 -26.44 -11.35 -28.32
CA VAL A 840 -25.70 -10.07 -28.27
C VAL A 840 -26.59 -8.86 -27.91
N GLN A 841 -27.91 -8.95 -28.10
CA GLN A 841 -28.82 -7.82 -27.84
C GLN A 841 -28.96 -7.41 -26.36
N GLN A 842 -28.48 -8.20 -25.40
CA GLN A 842 -28.64 -7.93 -23.97
C GLN A 842 -27.62 -6.93 -23.37
N LEU A 843 -26.53 -6.59 -24.07
CA LEU A 843 -25.47 -5.70 -23.56
C LEU A 843 -25.07 -4.61 -24.58
N SER A 844 -25.94 -3.62 -24.79
CA SER A 844 -25.63 -2.46 -25.64
C SER A 844 -26.05 -1.10 -25.05
N THR A 845 -25.62 -0.84 -23.81
CA THR A 845 -25.46 0.50 -23.24
C THR A 845 -24.11 1.12 -23.64
N GLY A 846 -24.00 2.45 -23.58
CA GLY A 846 -22.74 3.16 -23.87
C GLY A 846 -21.65 2.96 -22.80
N ILE A 847 -20.40 3.27 -23.16
CA ILE A 847 -19.20 3.26 -22.30
C ILE A 847 -19.08 1.96 -21.49
N GLN A 848 -18.62 0.88 -22.14
CA GLN A 848 -18.47 -0.46 -21.55
C GLN A 848 -17.23 -0.64 -20.66
N GLY A 849 -16.43 0.41 -20.46
CA GLY A 849 -15.19 0.39 -19.68
C GLY A 849 -14.27 1.56 -20.05
N LEU A 850 -13.04 1.55 -19.53
CA LEU A 850 -12.07 2.64 -19.66
C LEU A 850 -11.79 3.01 -21.13
N ASP A 851 -11.56 2.05 -22.00
CA ASP A 851 -11.30 2.31 -23.43
C ASP A 851 -12.48 3.03 -24.10
N GLY A 852 -13.72 2.68 -23.73
CA GLY A 852 -14.93 3.33 -24.20
C GLY A 852 -15.13 4.74 -23.61
N LEU A 853 -14.61 5.00 -22.41
CA LEU A 853 -14.62 6.32 -21.78
C LEU A 853 -13.64 7.28 -22.47
N ILE A 854 -12.45 6.78 -22.82
CA ILE A 854 -11.41 7.53 -23.53
C ILE A 854 -11.83 7.77 -24.99
N ALA A 855 -12.29 6.73 -25.70
CA ALA A 855 -12.62 6.80 -27.13
C ALA A 855 -13.96 7.49 -27.47
N SER A 856 -14.86 7.67 -26.49
CA SER A 856 -16.07 8.50 -26.66
C SER A 856 -15.72 9.99 -26.63
N SER A 857 -16.60 10.83 -27.18
CA SER A 857 -16.52 12.30 -27.06
C SER A 857 -17.33 12.85 -25.89
N ASP A 858 -18.06 11.99 -25.17
CA ASP A 858 -19.14 12.40 -24.27
C ASP A 858 -18.62 13.05 -22.97
N PRO A 859 -19.42 13.90 -22.30
CA PRO A 859 -19.02 14.52 -21.04
C PRO A 859 -18.96 13.52 -19.89
N ILE A 860 -17.97 13.70 -19.01
CA ILE A 860 -17.66 12.84 -17.86
C ILE A 860 -17.77 13.68 -16.59
N GLY A 861 -18.59 13.22 -15.64
CA GLY A 861 -18.66 13.82 -14.30
C GLY A 861 -17.59 13.26 -13.37
N PHE A 862 -17.14 14.04 -12.40
CA PHE A 862 -16.26 13.57 -11.33
C PHE A 862 -16.43 14.44 -10.07
N GLN A 863 -16.02 13.92 -8.91
CA GLN A 863 -16.24 14.59 -7.64
C GLN A 863 -15.41 15.87 -7.50
N VAL A 864 -16.05 16.93 -7.02
CA VAL A 864 -15.37 18.13 -6.49
C VAL A 864 -14.31 17.73 -5.45
N GLY A 865 -13.04 18.03 -5.74
CA GLY A 865 -11.89 17.75 -4.87
C GLY A 865 -11.28 16.33 -4.97
N SER A 866 -11.77 15.47 -5.87
CA SER A 866 -11.17 14.14 -6.11
C SER A 866 -9.94 14.21 -7.03
N PHE A 867 -8.99 13.30 -6.81
CA PHE A 867 -7.80 13.13 -7.67
C PHE A 867 -8.16 12.61 -9.08
N ALA A 868 -9.40 12.17 -9.29
CA ALA A 868 -9.94 11.76 -10.59
C ALA A 868 -9.70 12.82 -11.68
N LYS A 869 -9.78 14.13 -11.37
CA LYS A 869 -9.53 15.21 -12.34
C LYS A 869 -8.12 15.13 -12.93
N SER A 870 -7.11 15.13 -12.07
CA SER A 870 -5.70 15.05 -12.48
C SER A 870 -5.40 13.75 -13.21
N TYR A 871 -5.95 12.63 -12.74
CA TYR A 871 -5.74 11.33 -13.38
C TYR A 871 -6.35 11.27 -14.79
N LEU A 872 -7.60 11.71 -14.95
CA LEU A 872 -8.28 11.77 -16.26
C LEU A 872 -7.55 12.70 -17.24
N MET A 873 -7.07 13.86 -16.79
CA MET A 873 -6.39 14.84 -17.66
C MET A 873 -4.95 14.45 -18.02
N GLN A 874 -4.18 13.94 -17.05
CA GLN A 874 -2.72 13.81 -17.18
C GLN A 874 -2.28 12.40 -17.60
N GLU A 875 -2.88 11.36 -17.01
CA GLU A 875 -2.52 9.96 -17.33
C GLU A 875 -3.38 9.42 -18.48
N LEU A 876 -4.68 9.75 -18.51
CA LEU A 876 -5.62 9.26 -19.53
C LEU A 876 -5.85 10.24 -20.70
N GLY A 877 -5.24 11.42 -20.67
CA GLY A 877 -5.27 12.40 -21.77
C GLY A 877 -6.64 13.00 -22.10
N VAL A 878 -7.62 12.90 -21.20
CA VAL A 878 -8.98 13.40 -21.44
C VAL A 878 -8.99 14.94 -21.41
N PRO A 879 -9.48 15.61 -22.47
CA PRO A 879 -9.51 17.07 -22.51
C PRO A 879 -10.49 17.65 -21.48
N GLU A 880 -10.08 18.71 -20.78
CA GLU A 880 -10.87 19.33 -19.69
C GLU A 880 -12.26 19.79 -20.13
N SER A 881 -12.47 20.10 -21.42
CA SER A 881 -13.78 20.44 -21.99
C SER A 881 -14.82 19.30 -21.94
N ARG A 882 -14.40 18.05 -21.72
CA ARG A 882 -15.30 16.91 -21.44
C ARG A 882 -15.60 16.75 -19.95
N LEU A 883 -14.79 17.32 -19.07
CA LEU A 883 -14.83 17.03 -17.63
C LEU A 883 -15.75 18.01 -16.91
N ARG A 884 -16.67 17.51 -16.08
CA ARG A 884 -17.59 18.30 -15.25
C ARG A 884 -17.40 18.00 -13.76
N GLU A 885 -17.08 19.03 -12.99
CA GLU A 885 -17.08 18.97 -11.52
C GLU A 885 -18.53 18.87 -11.02
N LEU A 886 -18.83 17.84 -10.24
CA LEU A 886 -20.15 17.57 -9.67
C LEU A 886 -20.06 17.27 -8.17
N ALA A 887 -21.10 17.63 -7.42
CA ALA A 887 -21.35 17.07 -6.09
C ALA A 887 -22.16 15.76 -6.20
N ILE A 888 -22.00 14.83 -5.25
CA ILE A 888 -22.74 13.55 -5.25
C ILE A 888 -24.26 13.72 -5.28
N THR A 889 -24.79 14.78 -4.68
CA THR A 889 -26.21 15.15 -4.74
C THR A 889 -26.73 15.26 -6.18
N ASP A 890 -25.83 15.64 -7.10
CA ASP A 890 -26.16 16.03 -8.46
C ASP A 890 -25.85 14.89 -9.44
N TYR A 891 -25.18 13.82 -8.99
CA TYR A 891 -24.80 12.65 -9.80
C TYR A 891 -26.01 12.00 -10.44
N ALA A 892 -27.05 11.70 -9.64
CA ALA A 892 -28.26 11.05 -10.12
C ALA A 892 -29.00 11.91 -11.17
N SER A 893 -29.14 13.21 -10.92
CA SER A 893 -29.74 14.14 -11.89
C SER A 893 -28.91 14.28 -13.16
N SER A 894 -27.59 14.37 -13.05
CA SER A 894 -26.70 14.57 -14.21
C SER A 894 -26.66 13.35 -15.14
N LEU A 895 -26.67 12.13 -14.57
CA LEU A 895 -26.76 10.88 -15.33
C LEU A 895 -28.15 10.64 -15.94
N GLN A 896 -29.24 10.99 -15.23
CA GLN A 896 -30.61 10.85 -15.77
C GLN A 896 -30.92 11.84 -16.90
N THR A 897 -30.49 13.10 -16.75
CA THR A 897 -30.67 14.14 -17.77
C THR A 897 -29.71 14.01 -18.95
N GLY A 898 -28.61 13.25 -18.80
CA GLY A 898 -27.59 13.11 -19.84
C GLY A 898 -26.62 14.31 -19.93
N VAL A 899 -26.54 15.14 -18.88
CA VAL A 899 -25.52 16.21 -18.76
C VAL A 899 -24.10 15.63 -18.70
N VAL A 900 -23.97 14.39 -18.19
CA VAL A 900 -22.79 13.53 -18.32
C VAL A 900 -23.23 12.13 -18.75
N ALA A 901 -22.43 11.46 -19.57
CA ALA A 901 -22.70 10.08 -20.01
C ALA A 901 -22.16 9.04 -19.02
N ALA A 902 -21.14 9.40 -18.25
CA ALA A 902 -20.53 8.60 -17.20
C ALA A 902 -20.07 9.51 -16.05
N ILE A 903 -19.94 8.93 -14.85
CA ILE A 903 -19.25 9.56 -13.71
C ILE A 903 -18.05 8.69 -13.32
N VAL A 904 -16.93 9.31 -12.96
CA VAL A 904 -15.71 8.65 -12.47
C VAL A 904 -15.42 9.12 -11.06
N ASP A 905 -15.34 8.17 -10.12
CA ASP A 905 -15.13 8.46 -8.70
C ASP A 905 -14.53 7.26 -7.94
N GLU A 906 -14.13 7.46 -6.69
CA GLU A 906 -13.62 6.40 -5.81
C GLU A 906 -14.73 5.41 -5.40
N LEU A 907 -14.44 4.10 -5.43
CA LEU A 907 -15.40 3.02 -5.20
C LEU A 907 -16.28 3.18 -3.93
N PRO A 908 -15.75 3.49 -2.73
CA PRO A 908 -16.58 3.56 -1.52
C PRO A 908 -17.67 4.65 -1.57
N TYR A 909 -17.45 5.73 -2.33
CA TYR A 909 -18.49 6.74 -2.58
C TYR A 909 -19.56 6.23 -3.53
N VAL A 910 -19.15 5.47 -4.55
CA VAL A 910 -20.02 4.86 -5.53
C VAL A 910 -20.88 3.75 -4.93
N GLU A 911 -20.36 2.97 -3.98
CA GLU A 911 -21.14 1.99 -3.21
C GLU A 911 -22.26 2.67 -2.42
N LEU A 912 -21.94 3.74 -1.67
CA LEU A 912 -22.94 4.53 -0.93
C LEU A 912 -23.97 5.17 -1.88
N PHE A 913 -23.55 5.66 -3.06
CA PHE A 913 -24.45 6.18 -4.09
C PHE A 913 -25.38 5.10 -4.67
N LEU A 914 -24.83 3.92 -5.02
CA LEU A 914 -25.58 2.84 -5.64
C LEU A 914 -26.51 2.12 -4.66
N SER A 915 -26.17 2.05 -3.37
CA SER A 915 -27.08 1.52 -2.33
C SER A 915 -28.43 2.25 -2.29
N THR A 916 -28.42 3.55 -2.64
CA THR A 916 -29.61 4.41 -2.68
C THR A 916 -30.19 4.62 -4.08
N ASN A 917 -29.47 4.28 -5.15
CA ASN A 917 -29.84 4.62 -6.55
C ASN A 917 -29.72 3.44 -7.52
N CYS A 918 -30.66 2.48 -7.43
CA CYS A 918 -30.64 1.21 -8.18
C CYS A 918 -30.73 1.31 -9.73
N GLN A 919 -30.81 2.52 -10.30
CA GLN A 919 -30.95 2.78 -11.75
C GLN A 919 -29.60 2.90 -12.49
N PHE A 920 -28.50 3.00 -11.74
CA PHE A 920 -27.14 3.10 -12.26
C PHE A 920 -26.36 1.83 -11.90
N ARG A 921 -25.24 1.60 -12.59
CA ARG A 921 -24.30 0.51 -12.26
C ARG A 921 -22.85 0.97 -12.49
N THR A 922 -21.92 0.34 -11.78
CA THR A 922 -20.50 0.36 -12.14
C THR A 922 -20.27 -0.40 -13.45
N VAL A 923 -19.30 0.04 -14.25
CA VAL A 923 -18.96 -0.52 -15.56
C VAL A 923 -17.44 -0.58 -15.74
N GLY A 924 -16.95 -1.70 -16.27
CA GLY A 924 -15.52 -2.01 -16.31
C GLY A 924 -14.99 -2.60 -15.00
N GLN A 925 -13.67 -2.65 -14.85
CA GLN A 925 -12.97 -2.93 -13.60
C GLN A 925 -12.37 -1.63 -13.04
N GLU A 926 -12.05 -1.62 -11.75
CA GLU A 926 -11.22 -0.56 -11.16
C GLU A 926 -9.89 -0.44 -11.90
N PHE A 927 -9.59 0.78 -12.38
CA PHE A 927 -8.40 1.05 -13.19
C PHE A 927 -7.27 1.78 -12.44
N THR A 928 -7.50 2.11 -11.16
CA THR A 928 -6.45 2.54 -10.22
C THR A 928 -6.49 1.67 -8.98
N LYS A 929 -5.34 1.37 -8.38
CA LYS A 929 -5.27 0.76 -7.05
C LYS A 929 -4.69 1.76 -6.05
N SER A 930 -5.55 2.30 -5.18
CA SER A 930 -5.17 3.07 -4.00
C SER A 930 -5.94 2.53 -2.79
N GLY A 931 -5.87 3.22 -1.67
CA GLY A 931 -6.59 2.90 -0.46
C GLY A 931 -6.55 4.06 0.52
N TRP A 932 -7.41 4.03 1.54
CA TRP A 932 -7.43 5.04 2.60
C TRP A 932 -6.60 4.57 3.78
N GLY A 933 -5.75 5.46 4.31
CA GLY A 933 -4.94 5.21 5.50
C GLY A 933 -5.03 6.36 6.49
N PHE A 934 -4.71 6.11 7.76
CA PHE A 934 -4.55 7.17 8.75
C PHE A 934 -3.13 7.74 8.65
N ALA A 935 -2.99 9.06 8.69
CA ALA A 935 -1.72 9.76 8.50
C ALA A 935 -1.11 10.17 9.85
N PHE A 936 0.19 9.94 10.01
CA PHE A 936 0.95 10.23 11.23
C PHE A 936 2.22 11.02 10.92
N GLN A 937 2.77 11.69 11.93
CA GLN A 937 4.12 12.25 11.83
C GLN A 937 5.12 11.16 11.40
N ARG A 938 6.12 11.56 10.62
CA ARG A 938 7.11 10.66 10.04
C ARG A 938 7.94 9.97 11.14
N ASP A 939 8.31 8.71 10.88
CA ASP A 939 8.95 7.78 11.81
C ASP A 939 8.13 7.49 13.09
N SER A 940 6.82 7.82 13.11
CA SER A 940 5.94 7.57 14.25
C SER A 940 5.68 6.06 14.46
N PRO A 941 6.01 5.49 15.63
CA PRO A 941 5.77 4.07 15.91
C PRO A 941 4.28 3.73 16.00
N LEU A 942 3.41 4.71 16.24
CA LEU A 942 1.96 4.50 16.32
C LEU A 942 1.37 4.09 14.97
N ALA A 943 1.94 4.55 13.85
CA ALA A 943 1.53 4.13 12.51
C ALA A 943 1.82 2.63 12.27
N VAL A 944 2.90 2.10 12.85
CA VAL A 944 3.25 0.67 12.77
C VAL A 944 2.32 -0.15 13.66
N ASP A 945 2.18 0.22 14.94
CA ASP A 945 1.34 -0.51 15.89
C ASP A 945 -0.14 -0.53 15.44
N LEU A 946 -0.67 0.59 14.92
CA LEU A 946 -2.02 0.64 14.34
C LEU A 946 -2.15 -0.08 13.00
N SER A 947 -1.07 -0.20 12.20
CA SER A 947 -1.10 -1.04 11.00
C SER A 947 -1.32 -2.51 11.34
N THR A 948 -0.67 -3.01 12.40
CA THR A 948 -0.92 -4.37 12.91
C THR A 948 -2.35 -4.51 13.46
N ALA A 949 -2.88 -3.50 14.15
CA ALA A 949 -4.27 -3.50 14.61
C ALA A 949 -5.29 -3.53 13.45
N ILE A 950 -5.07 -2.76 12.39
CA ILE A 950 -5.93 -2.74 11.19
C ILE A 950 -5.92 -4.10 10.48
N LEU A 951 -4.76 -4.75 10.36
CA LEU A 951 -4.67 -6.13 9.85
C LEU A 951 -5.47 -7.10 10.73
N THR A 952 -5.39 -6.98 12.06
CA THR A 952 -6.17 -7.81 12.99
C THR A 952 -7.69 -7.58 12.85
N LEU A 953 -8.14 -6.35 12.58
CA LEU A 953 -9.55 -6.03 12.27
C LEU A 953 -10.02 -6.59 10.92
N SER A 954 -9.09 -6.75 9.96
CA SER A 954 -9.37 -7.43 8.69
C SER A 954 -9.49 -8.93 8.89
N GLU A 955 -8.55 -9.55 9.63
CA GLU A 955 -8.52 -10.99 9.91
C GLU A 955 -9.71 -11.48 10.75
N ASN A 956 -10.19 -10.66 11.69
CA ASN A 956 -11.31 -11.00 12.57
C ASN A 956 -12.70 -10.64 11.98
N GLY A 957 -12.73 -9.91 10.86
CA GLY A 957 -13.93 -9.45 10.16
C GLY A 957 -14.66 -8.23 10.75
N ASP A 958 -14.14 -7.56 11.79
CA ASP A 958 -14.73 -6.33 12.35
C ASP A 958 -14.68 -5.17 11.35
N LEU A 959 -13.63 -5.10 10.51
CA LEU A 959 -13.54 -4.12 9.43
C LEU A 959 -14.78 -4.17 8.51
N GLN A 960 -15.21 -5.38 8.13
CA GLN A 960 -16.42 -5.58 7.33
C GLN A 960 -17.70 -5.19 8.09
N ARG A 961 -17.80 -5.52 9.40
CA ARG A 961 -18.95 -5.14 10.23
C ARG A 961 -19.11 -3.62 10.32
N ILE A 962 -18.00 -2.89 10.39
CA ILE A 962 -18.00 -1.42 10.40
C ILE A 962 -18.32 -0.87 9.00
N HIS A 963 -17.86 -1.52 7.92
CA HIS A 963 -18.24 -1.17 6.54
C HIS A 963 -19.76 -1.34 6.34
N ASP A 964 -20.31 -2.51 6.63
CA ASP A 964 -21.73 -2.82 6.41
C ASP A 964 -22.65 -1.87 7.19
N LYS A 965 -22.26 -1.50 8.43
CA LYS A 965 -22.95 -0.55 9.30
C LYS A 965 -23.13 0.84 8.67
N TRP A 966 -22.15 1.32 7.90
CA TRP A 966 -22.11 2.71 7.41
C TRP A 966 -22.37 2.84 5.91
N LEU A 967 -21.96 1.86 5.10
CA LEU A 967 -21.90 1.95 3.64
C LEU A 967 -22.89 1.02 2.90
N SER A 968 -23.46 0.03 3.60
CA SER A 968 -24.53 -0.85 3.07
C SER A 968 -25.94 -0.60 3.70
N PRO A 969 -26.43 0.64 3.92
CA PRO A 969 -27.70 0.92 4.59
C PRO A 969 -28.93 0.61 3.70
N GLY A 970 -29.20 -0.68 3.49
CA GLY A 970 -30.28 -1.17 2.64
C GLY A 970 -29.83 -1.36 1.19
N GLN A 971 -29.28 -2.53 0.89
CA GLN A 971 -28.94 -2.90 -0.49
C GLN A 971 -30.18 -2.77 -1.40
N CYS A 972 -30.03 -2.06 -2.52
CA CYS A 972 -30.85 -2.27 -3.70
C CYS A 972 -30.90 -3.78 -4.01
N ALA A 973 -32.05 -4.42 -3.75
CA ALA A 973 -32.18 -5.87 -3.85
C ALA A 973 -31.71 -6.36 -5.22
N SER A 974 -30.59 -7.08 -5.24
CA SER A 974 -29.95 -7.50 -6.46
C SER A 974 -30.83 -8.56 -7.14
N GLN A 975 -31.53 -8.16 -8.21
CA GLN A 975 -32.02 -9.09 -9.24
C GLN A 975 -30.84 -9.60 -10.09
N GLY A 976 -29.81 -10.10 -9.39
CA GLY A 976 -28.79 -10.98 -9.92
C GLY A 976 -29.07 -12.39 -9.39
N THR A 977 -28.89 -13.40 -10.24
CA THR A 977 -29.11 -14.82 -9.88
C THR A 977 -30.54 -15.24 -9.52
N ASP A 978 -31.55 -14.60 -10.13
CA ASP A 978 -32.49 -15.46 -10.86
C ASP A 978 -31.92 -15.63 -12.27
N VAL A 979 -31.27 -16.78 -12.52
CA VAL A 979 -30.86 -17.18 -13.89
C VAL A 979 -32.09 -17.77 -14.58
N GLY A 980 -33.16 -16.98 -14.61
CA GLY A 980 -34.42 -17.29 -15.27
C GLY A 980 -34.23 -17.21 -16.76
N ALA A 981 -33.70 -18.29 -17.36
CA ALA A 981 -33.35 -18.39 -18.77
C ALA A 981 -34.38 -17.70 -19.67
N ASP A 982 -33.94 -16.62 -20.33
CA ASP A 982 -34.81 -15.58 -20.89
C ASP A 982 -35.93 -16.16 -21.76
N ARG A 983 -37.15 -16.10 -21.21
CA ARG A 983 -38.33 -16.62 -21.89
C ARG A 983 -38.66 -15.69 -23.07
N LEU A 984 -38.40 -16.19 -24.28
CA LEU A 984 -38.67 -15.50 -25.54
C LEU A 984 -40.10 -14.92 -25.56
N ASN A 985 -40.19 -13.61 -25.30
CA ASN A 985 -41.46 -12.93 -25.08
C ASN A 985 -42.24 -12.81 -26.41
N LEU A 986 -43.58 -12.82 -26.34
CA LEU A 986 -44.46 -12.80 -27.51
C LEU A 986 -44.19 -11.58 -28.42
N SER A 987 -43.82 -10.44 -27.82
CA SER A 987 -43.40 -9.21 -28.50
C SER A 987 -42.27 -9.41 -29.51
N SER A 988 -41.34 -10.33 -29.26
CA SER A 988 -40.19 -10.60 -30.13
C SER A 988 -40.56 -11.38 -31.40
N PHE A 989 -41.69 -12.10 -31.39
CA PHE A 989 -42.08 -13.03 -32.47
C PHE A 989 -43.49 -12.81 -33.04
N TRP A 990 -44.25 -11.82 -32.54
CA TRP A 990 -45.63 -11.56 -32.98
C TRP A 990 -45.78 -11.38 -34.50
N GLY A 991 -44.78 -10.80 -35.18
CA GLY A 991 -44.78 -10.66 -36.65
C GLY A 991 -44.84 -12.00 -37.40
N LEU A 992 -44.22 -13.06 -36.86
CA LEU A 992 -44.26 -14.40 -37.46
C LEU A 992 -45.63 -15.06 -37.26
N PHE A 993 -46.23 -14.90 -36.07
CA PHE A 993 -47.60 -15.34 -35.79
C PHE A 993 -48.63 -14.58 -36.64
N LEU A 994 -48.43 -13.28 -36.89
CA LEU A 994 -49.27 -12.47 -37.77
C LEU A 994 -49.23 -13.00 -39.21
N ILE A 995 -48.05 -13.29 -39.76
CA ILE A 995 -47.90 -13.87 -41.11
C ILE A 995 -48.63 -15.21 -41.21
N CYS A 996 -48.49 -16.09 -40.21
CA CYS A 996 -49.19 -17.37 -40.16
C CYS A 996 -50.72 -17.19 -40.08
N GLY A 997 -51.20 -16.31 -39.20
CA GLY A 997 -52.63 -16.02 -39.03
C GLY A 997 -53.27 -15.43 -40.29
N VAL A 998 -52.60 -14.49 -40.96
CA VAL A 998 -53.04 -13.91 -42.24
C VAL A 998 -53.06 -14.96 -43.34
N ALA A 999 -52.05 -15.83 -43.44
CA ALA A 999 -52.03 -16.92 -44.42
C ALA A 999 -53.18 -17.92 -44.19
N CYS A 1000 -53.43 -18.30 -42.94
CA CYS A 1000 -54.56 -19.18 -42.58
C CYS A 1000 -55.91 -18.52 -42.86
N PHE A 1001 -56.07 -17.22 -42.54
CA PHE A 1001 -57.29 -16.47 -42.81
C PHE A 1001 -57.56 -16.31 -44.32
N ILE A 1002 -56.54 -16.05 -45.13
CA ILE A 1002 -56.65 -16.02 -46.60
C ILE A 1002 -57.01 -17.40 -47.15
N ALA A 1003 -56.40 -18.48 -46.65
CA ALA A 1003 -56.74 -19.85 -47.05
C ALA A 1003 -58.20 -20.21 -46.69
N LEU A 1004 -58.66 -19.84 -45.49
CA LEU A 1004 -60.03 -20.01 -45.03
C LEU A 1004 -61.01 -19.14 -45.82
N LEU A 1005 -60.67 -17.90 -46.19
CA LEU A 1005 -61.49 -17.07 -47.08
C LEU A 1005 -61.59 -17.67 -48.48
N ILE A 1006 -60.49 -18.17 -49.06
CA ILE A 1006 -60.50 -18.83 -50.38
C ILE A 1006 -61.33 -20.12 -50.34
N PHE A 1007 -61.27 -20.89 -49.25
CA PHE A 1007 -62.11 -22.06 -49.03
C PHE A 1007 -63.58 -21.69 -48.82
N PHE A 1008 -63.87 -20.71 -47.97
CA PHE A 1008 -65.22 -20.22 -47.68
C PHE A 1008 -65.88 -19.64 -48.94
N PHE A 1009 -65.21 -18.77 -49.69
CA PHE A 1009 -65.73 -18.26 -50.96
C PHE A 1009 -65.89 -19.35 -52.02
N ARG A 1010 -65.02 -20.38 -52.05
CA ARG A 1010 -65.25 -21.57 -52.90
C ARG A 1010 -66.50 -22.34 -52.49
N THR A 1011 -66.70 -22.54 -51.19
CA THR A 1011 -67.81 -23.31 -50.63
C THR A 1011 -69.13 -22.56 -50.78
N LEU A 1012 -69.19 -21.25 -50.47
CA LEU A 1012 -70.33 -20.37 -50.75
C LEU A 1012 -70.67 -20.35 -52.25
N ARG A 1013 -69.67 -20.24 -53.13
CA ARG A 1013 -69.88 -20.24 -54.59
C ARG A 1013 -70.24 -21.63 -55.15
N GLN A 1014 -70.14 -22.69 -54.35
CA GLN A 1014 -70.72 -24.00 -54.64
C GLN A 1014 -72.14 -24.13 -54.05
N TYR A 1015 -72.36 -23.65 -52.82
CA TYR A 1015 -73.64 -23.65 -52.11
C TYR A 1015 -74.71 -22.80 -52.81
N PHE A 1016 -74.39 -21.55 -53.17
CA PHE A 1016 -75.29 -20.71 -53.99
C PHE A 1016 -75.55 -21.28 -55.39
N ARG A 1017 -74.61 -22.06 -55.94
CA ARG A 1017 -74.80 -22.85 -57.18
C ARG A 1017 -75.57 -24.16 -56.98
N TYR A 1018 -75.87 -24.53 -55.74
CA TYR A 1018 -76.62 -25.74 -55.39
C TYR A 1018 -78.07 -25.39 -55.02
N HIS A 1019 -78.27 -24.33 -54.23
CA HIS A 1019 -79.60 -23.84 -53.88
C HIS A 1019 -80.24 -22.96 -54.96
N GLY A 1020 -79.46 -22.16 -55.70
CA GLY A 1020 -79.95 -21.28 -56.78
C GLY A 1020 -80.40 -22.00 -58.05
N HIS A 1021 -80.89 -23.24 -57.93
CA HIS A 1021 -81.45 -24.07 -58.99
C HIS A 1021 -82.67 -24.89 -58.50
N ALA A 1022 -83.16 -24.65 -57.28
CA ALA A 1022 -84.25 -25.41 -56.66
C ALA A 1022 -85.58 -24.63 -56.55
N ASP A 1023 -85.55 -23.31 -56.74
CA ASP A 1023 -86.68 -22.39 -56.51
C ASP A 1023 -87.13 -21.65 -57.79
N ILE A 1024 -87.00 -22.29 -58.96
CA ILE A 1024 -87.49 -21.79 -60.26
C ILE A 1024 -88.06 -22.94 -61.10
N ASP A 1025 -89.30 -23.34 -60.79
CA ASP A 1025 -90.26 -24.02 -61.68
C ASP A 1025 -91.59 -24.11 -60.91
N ASP A 1026 -92.41 -23.05 -60.96
CA ASP A 1026 -93.88 -23.05 -61.07
C ASP A 1026 -94.46 -21.63 -60.84
N ASP A 1027 -95.51 -21.30 -61.61
CA ASP A 1027 -96.48 -20.19 -61.50
C ASP A 1027 -96.00 -18.74 -61.22
N ASP A 1028 -95.93 -17.92 -62.28
CA ASP A 1028 -96.82 -16.74 -62.43
C ASP A 1028 -96.89 -16.32 -63.92
N ASP A 1029 -98.10 -16.20 -64.49
CA ASP A 1029 -98.29 -15.70 -65.87
C ASP A 1029 -99.63 -14.95 -66.02
N SER A 1030 -99.55 -13.66 -66.40
CA SER A 1030 -100.65 -12.70 -66.62
C SER A 1030 -101.51 -12.31 -65.38
N GLU A 1031 -102.13 -11.13 -65.30
CA GLU A 1031 -102.28 -10.03 -66.27
C GLU A 1031 -102.45 -8.66 -65.57
N ASN A 1032 -102.25 -7.55 -66.30
CA ASN A 1032 -102.42 -6.19 -65.78
C ASN A 1032 -103.68 -5.51 -66.35
N LYS A 1033 -104.45 -4.82 -65.50
CA LYS A 1033 -105.83 -4.39 -65.78
C LYS A 1033 -105.98 -3.09 -66.58
N ALA A 1034 -107.07 -2.98 -67.34
CA ALA A 1034 -107.61 -1.70 -67.83
C ALA A 1034 -109.15 -1.65 -67.82
N THR A 1035 -109.70 -0.45 -67.57
CA THR A 1035 -111.12 -0.02 -67.72
C THR A 1035 -112.21 -0.64 -66.82
N PRO A 1036 -113.37 0.04 -66.58
CA PRO A 1036 -114.07 -0.10 -65.29
C PRO A 1036 -115.62 -0.26 -65.29
N PHE A 1037 -116.12 -0.96 -64.26
CA PHE A 1037 -117.46 -0.84 -63.60
C PHE A 1037 -118.77 -1.04 -64.41
N PRO A 1038 -119.91 -1.39 -63.75
CA PRO A 1038 -120.09 -2.31 -62.61
C PRO A 1038 -121.34 -3.24 -62.77
N VAL A 1039 -121.57 -4.16 -61.82
CA VAL A 1039 -122.85 -4.35 -61.06
C VAL A 1039 -122.75 -5.57 -60.11
N ASP A 1040 -123.29 -5.39 -58.88
CA ASP A 1040 -123.67 -6.33 -57.80
C ASP A 1040 -122.90 -7.62 -57.43
N GLY A 1041 -122.73 -7.80 -56.09
CA GLY A 1041 -123.04 -9.08 -55.43
C GLY A 1041 -121.97 -9.73 -54.52
N GLY A 1042 -122.20 -9.75 -53.19
CA GLY A 1042 -121.85 -10.92 -52.35
C GLY A 1042 -120.56 -10.94 -51.49
N GLU A 1043 -120.64 -10.36 -50.29
CA GLU A 1043 -120.10 -10.82 -48.98
C GLU A 1043 -118.85 -11.75 -48.81
N ARG A 1044 -117.88 -11.28 -47.98
CA ARG A 1044 -117.07 -12.01 -46.94
C ARG A 1044 -115.98 -13.04 -47.39
N MET A 1045 -115.01 -13.48 -46.55
CA MET A 1045 -114.19 -12.86 -45.48
C MET A 1045 -113.06 -13.84 -45.02
N SER A 1046 -111.95 -13.34 -44.43
CA SER A 1046 -110.83 -14.08 -43.78
C SER A 1046 -109.80 -14.73 -44.73
N SER A 1047 -108.45 -14.70 -44.61
CA SER A 1047 -107.41 -14.23 -43.65
C SER A 1047 -106.55 -15.34 -42.99
N ARG A 1048 -105.21 -15.29 -43.16
CA ARG A 1048 -104.17 -15.40 -42.08
C ARG A 1048 -102.70 -15.31 -42.58
N ARG A 1049 -101.79 -15.06 -41.61
CA ARG A 1049 -100.40 -14.53 -41.68
C ARG A 1049 -99.28 -15.52 -42.08
N PRO A 1050 -98.02 -15.04 -42.34
CA PRO A 1050 -96.88 -15.84 -42.83
C PRO A 1050 -95.78 -16.19 -41.78
N ALA A 1051 -94.73 -16.90 -42.22
CA ALA A 1051 -93.48 -17.28 -41.52
C ALA A 1051 -92.39 -17.66 -42.57
N ARG A 1052 -91.09 -17.93 -42.29
CA ARG A 1052 -90.02 -17.37 -41.41
C ARG A 1052 -88.65 -17.85 -41.96
N LEU A 1053 -87.51 -17.26 -41.55
CA LEU A 1053 -86.17 -17.58 -42.11
C LEU A 1053 -85.59 -18.97 -41.70
N ALA A 1054 -84.73 -19.52 -42.57
CA ALA A 1054 -83.97 -20.77 -42.39
C ALA A 1054 -82.62 -20.59 -41.63
N SER A 1055 -81.89 -21.69 -41.38
CA SER A 1055 -80.89 -21.79 -40.29
C SER A 1055 -79.46 -22.14 -40.73
N ILE A 1056 -78.48 -21.69 -39.93
CA ILE A 1056 -77.04 -22.00 -40.07
C ILE A 1056 -76.75 -23.51 -40.08
N ARG A 1057 -77.63 -24.33 -39.50
CA ARG A 1057 -77.48 -25.80 -39.38
C ARG A 1057 -77.32 -26.47 -40.75
N ASP A 1058 -77.98 -25.96 -41.80
CA ASP A 1058 -77.97 -26.58 -43.14
C ASP A 1058 -76.65 -26.34 -43.90
N LEU A 1059 -75.92 -25.26 -43.56
CA LEU A 1059 -74.60 -24.99 -44.12
C LEU A 1059 -73.54 -25.95 -43.57
N MET A 1060 -73.63 -26.33 -42.29
CA MET A 1060 -72.70 -27.29 -41.68
C MET A 1060 -72.87 -28.69 -42.30
N THR A 1061 -74.11 -29.16 -42.49
CA THR A 1061 -74.37 -30.45 -43.13
C THR A 1061 -73.88 -30.53 -44.58
N PHE A 1062 -73.77 -29.39 -45.29
CA PHE A 1062 -73.16 -29.35 -46.62
C PHE A 1062 -71.61 -29.45 -46.57
N VAL A 1063 -70.97 -28.95 -45.51
CA VAL A 1063 -69.50 -29.01 -45.34
C VAL A 1063 -69.03 -30.44 -44.98
N ASP A 1064 -69.82 -31.21 -44.25
CA ASP A 1064 -69.52 -32.61 -43.92
C ASP A 1064 -69.71 -33.60 -45.10
N MET A 1065 -70.35 -33.18 -46.20
CA MET A 1065 -70.45 -34.01 -47.40
C MET A 1065 -69.09 -34.16 -48.10
N LYS A 1066 -68.60 -35.40 -48.22
CA LYS A 1066 -67.35 -35.70 -48.93
C LYS A 1066 -67.39 -35.14 -50.36
N GLU A 1067 -66.32 -34.48 -50.78
CA GLU A 1067 -66.22 -33.86 -52.11
C GLU A 1067 -66.45 -34.85 -53.27
N ALA A 1068 -66.20 -36.15 -53.03
CA ALA A 1068 -66.49 -37.25 -53.95
C ALA A 1068 -68.01 -37.50 -54.16
N GLU A 1069 -68.84 -37.33 -53.13
CA GLU A 1069 -70.32 -37.39 -53.23
C GLU A 1069 -70.84 -36.26 -54.12
N VAL A 1070 -70.37 -35.03 -53.88
CA VAL A 1070 -70.73 -33.83 -54.65
C VAL A 1070 -70.31 -33.98 -56.12
N LYS A 1071 -69.11 -34.51 -56.38
CA LYS A 1071 -68.63 -34.82 -57.73
C LYS A 1071 -69.40 -35.96 -58.40
N ARG A 1072 -69.82 -37.00 -57.67
CA ARG A 1072 -70.69 -38.08 -58.20
C ARG A 1072 -72.08 -37.56 -58.57
N ARG A 1073 -72.75 -36.81 -57.68
CA ARG A 1073 -74.08 -36.23 -57.96
C ARG A 1073 -74.01 -35.22 -59.11
N LYS A 1074 -72.95 -34.41 -59.21
CA LYS A 1074 -72.73 -33.57 -60.40
C LYS A 1074 -72.54 -34.34 -61.69
N LYS A 1075 -71.90 -35.52 -61.66
CA LYS A 1075 -71.78 -36.36 -62.86
C LYS A 1075 -73.15 -36.88 -63.31
N MET A 1076 -74.00 -37.31 -62.38
CA MET A 1076 -75.38 -37.75 -62.68
C MET A 1076 -76.22 -36.60 -63.27
N MET A 1077 -76.24 -35.43 -62.63
CA MET A 1077 -76.94 -34.23 -63.15
C MET A 1077 -76.46 -33.79 -64.55
N ASN A 1078 -75.18 -34.01 -64.87
CA ASN A 1078 -74.61 -33.70 -66.20
C ASN A 1078 -74.90 -34.78 -67.27
N GLU A 1079 -75.34 -35.97 -66.87
CA GLU A 1079 -75.69 -37.05 -67.80
C GLU A 1079 -77.20 -36.98 -68.13
N ASP A 1080 -78.07 -36.70 -67.15
CA ASP A 1080 -79.51 -36.50 -67.38
C ASP A 1080 -79.83 -35.23 -68.21
N SER A 1081 -79.06 -34.15 -68.04
CA SER A 1081 -79.29 -32.87 -68.74
C SER A 1081 -78.91 -32.87 -70.24
N SER A 1082 -78.75 -34.04 -70.87
CA SER A 1082 -78.16 -34.18 -72.22
C SER A 1082 -79.12 -34.62 -73.33
N SER A 1083 -80.41 -34.85 -73.02
CA SER A 1083 -81.35 -35.53 -73.93
C SER A 1083 -82.68 -34.81 -74.25
N CYS A 1084 -82.82 -33.50 -74.00
CA CYS A 1084 -83.89 -32.71 -74.64
C CYS A 1084 -83.44 -31.28 -74.99
N GLY A 1085 -83.71 -30.82 -76.21
CA GLY A 1085 -82.97 -29.72 -76.84
C GLY A 1085 -83.68 -28.36 -76.98
N ARG A 1086 -82.83 -27.33 -77.19
CA ARG A 1086 -83.05 -25.95 -77.73
C ARG A 1086 -81.68 -25.25 -77.52
N ARG A 1087 -80.86 -24.81 -78.49
CA ARG A 1087 -80.96 -24.26 -79.87
C ARG A 1087 -81.17 -22.74 -79.90
N LEU A 1088 -80.11 -22.02 -80.34
CA LEU A 1088 -80.00 -20.57 -80.60
C LEU A 1088 -80.05 -19.69 -79.32
N ASP A 1089 -79.47 -18.49 -79.18
CA ASP A 1089 -78.43 -17.67 -79.85
C ASP A 1089 -78.32 -16.35 -78.99
N MET A 1090 -77.41 -15.38 -79.09
CA MET A 1090 -76.03 -15.23 -79.60
C MET A 1090 -75.47 -13.87 -79.02
N ASP A 1091 -74.15 -13.71 -78.92
CA ASP A 1091 -73.38 -12.44 -78.85
C ASP A 1091 -73.69 -11.26 -77.87
N SER A 1092 -72.78 -11.11 -76.88
CA SER A 1092 -71.76 -10.04 -76.85
C SER A 1092 -71.79 -8.82 -75.87
N HIS A 1093 -70.57 -8.49 -75.42
CA HIS A 1093 -69.96 -7.16 -75.18
C HIS A 1093 -70.49 -6.09 -74.19
N SER A 1094 -70.09 -6.25 -72.93
CA SER A 1094 -69.03 -5.44 -72.23
C SER A 1094 -69.23 -3.98 -71.73
N HIS A 1095 -68.74 -3.76 -70.49
CA HIS A 1095 -68.36 -2.47 -69.84
C HIS A 1095 -69.52 -1.49 -69.51
N ARG A 1096 -69.40 -0.52 -68.58
CA ARG A 1096 -68.23 0.05 -67.85
C ARG A 1096 -68.64 0.61 -66.45
N SER A 1097 -67.66 0.77 -65.55
CA SER A 1097 -67.53 1.76 -64.44
C SER A 1097 -68.72 2.17 -63.53
N MET A 1098 -68.56 1.96 -62.21
CA MET A 1098 -68.29 2.98 -61.14
C MET A 1098 -68.81 4.44 -61.26
N PRO A 1099 -68.92 5.24 -60.16
CA PRO A 1099 -68.75 4.96 -58.70
C PRO A 1099 -69.76 5.68 -57.76
N THR A 1100 -69.49 5.70 -56.43
CA THR A 1100 -69.97 6.69 -55.40
C THR A 1100 -71.48 6.77 -55.08
N SER A 1101 -71.99 7.29 -53.94
CA SER A 1101 -71.56 7.47 -52.52
C SER A 1101 -72.78 8.04 -51.72
N ALA A 1102 -72.84 8.40 -50.42
CA ALA A 1102 -71.97 8.45 -49.23
C ALA A 1102 -72.85 8.60 -47.95
N ASN A 1103 -72.25 8.46 -46.75
CA ASN A 1103 -72.68 9.08 -45.46
C ASN A 1103 -74.01 8.64 -44.79
N ALA A 1104 -74.24 8.81 -43.46
CA ALA A 1104 -73.35 8.93 -42.29
C ALA A 1104 -74.16 8.85 -40.95
N ASN A 1105 -73.44 8.87 -39.80
CA ASN A 1105 -73.86 9.31 -38.45
C ASN A 1105 -74.92 8.49 -37.66
N ALA A 1106 -74.51 7.91 -36.53
CA ALA A 1106 -74.83 8.35 -35.15
C ALA A 1106 -74.55 7.26 -34.08
N ALA A 1107 -74.40 7.66 -32.81
CA ALA A 1107 -74.19 6.83 -31.62
C ALA A 1107 -74.78 7.56 -30.38
N PRO A 1108 -74.56 7.17 -29.11
CA PRO A 1108 -74.36 5.87 -28.43
C PRO A 1108 -75.58 5.65 -27.45
N PRO A 1109 -75.52 5.15 -26.17
CA PRO A 1109 -74.52 4.37 -25.41
C PRO A 1109 -75.05 3.20 -24.52
N SER A 1110 -74.10 2.58 -23.78
CA SER A 1110 -74.21 2.12 -22.36
C SER A 1110 -74.63 0.69 -21.98
N SER A 1111 -74.01 0.23 -20.87
CA SER A 1111 -74.32 -0.92 -19.97
C SER A 1111 -74.53 -2.32 -20.59
N SER A 1112 -73.66 -3.33 -20.45
CA SER A 1112 -72.96 -3.95 -19.28
C SER A 1112 -73.76 -5.08 -18.59
N PHE A 1113 -73.22 -6.31 -18.57
CA PHE A 1113 -72.75 -7.00 -17.34
C PHE A 1113 -72.00 -8.33 -17.68
N SER A 1114 -71.28 -8.84 -16.69
CA SER A 1114 -70.67 -10.19 -16.48
C SER A 1114 -71.17 -11.37 -17.36
N SER A 1115 -70.39 -12.42 -17.67
CA SER A 1115 -69.28 -13.06 -16.91
C SER A 1115 -68.48 -14.06 -17.76
N VAL A 1116 -67.26 -14.41 -17.30
CA VAL A 1116 -66.33 -15.47 -17.79
C VAL A 1116 -65.58 -15.09 -19.07
#